data_AF-A0A498M1T7-F1
#
_entry.id   AF-A0A498M1T7-F1
#
_cell.length_a   1.000
_cell.length_b   1.000
_cell.length_c   1.000
_cell.angle_alpha   90.00
_cell.angle_beta   90.00
_cell.angle_gamma   90.00
#
_symmetry.space_group_name_H-M   'P 1'
#
loop_
_entity.id
_entity.type
_entity.pdbx_description
1 polymer ?
#
loop_
_entity_poly.entity_id
_entity_poly.type
_entity_poly.pdbx_seq_one_letter_code
_entity_poly.pdbx_strand_id
1 'polypeptide(L)'
;MSPPVVTHGMCLKIINDRNMKGGMGSETNPLKFMDQDYDFLQDYCLKTRQRFVDEFFPPDPRSIGEGLLDPDVMARVEWKRPTVLYPNVAEFIVETVSRFDYAQGNVGNCWFLASVGALTFQTKLLHKVIPDGQSFNHNYTGLFHFRFWRFGKWYDVVIDDKLPTYNGKLIFVRSKTYNEFWPALLEKAYAKVCGSYADMHTGRVSEALLDFTGGVHMHYELKTAPTDLWEIMLRAYQSEAIMGCETPPGNENRLPNGIVLGHAYTVTKVYQVMSGRDPVQLVRLFIPWGDSEWNGDWSDKSPLWNTVNDEDRKQLLVHENREFWMSMKDFLKTFDNMDICCTSPDFLEEQSACHWTSKHHHGSWVTGSTAGGCMNHPDTFCKNPQFWLRISELDKACEQGQKNVLVSLIQKPDKRHRRHAAHHGIGFCVFAMRSEGKFGSSFFSTRKPVVTSGHFQDARQVMKFFRLEPGEYLIVPSTYYPNKSGEFILSILCKNEIHIHSDTMRKWMKDQKLKLCFDNILIRKSFWLGFLAAKYRKIQVDFKMPPPAVPYGMCLKVVNDRNSKGGMGSETNPLRFMDQDYNFLQDYCLKTRQRFVDEFFPPDPRSIGEGLLDPDVMARVEWKRPMVLYPNAAEFVVETVSRFDYAQGNVGNCWFLASVGALTFQTKLLQKVVPDGQSFSHNYTGLFHFRLFTHCSANVNLQFWRFGKWYDVVIDDKLPTYNGKLIFVRSKTYNEFWPALLEKAYAKVCGSYADMHSGRVSEALLDFTGGVHMHYELKTAPADLWEIMYRAYQSEVLMGCETPPGNENRLPNGIVLGHAYTITKVYQVMSGSNPVHLVRLFNPWGDSEWNGDWSDKSPLWNTVNDEDYKQLLVRENGEFWMSMKDFVRTFDNMDICCICPDFLEEQSACHWTSKYHHGSWVTGSTAGGCMNHPDTFCKNPQFWLRISELDKACEQGQKNVLVSLIQTPDKRHRRRAAHHGIGFYVFAMRSEGKFGSSFFSTRKPVVTSGDFQDARQVMKFFRLEPGEYLIVPSTFHPNKSGEFILCILCKNEIHIQSNTLKMWMKDQKLEHNIFDNILISDPKSEHRGLHLNEDILNLMFVRYAGASEHISLEGFICLVMRLNCMARIFQRLCENGKITLDESEWIGLTMYS
;
A
#
# COMPACT_ATOMS: atom_id res chain seq x y z
N MET A 1 -23.28 -13.41 -31.05
CA MET A 1 -22.53 -14.07 -29.97
C MET A 1 -22.35 -13.06 -28.84
N SER A 2 -22.94 -13.32 -27.69
CA SER A 2 -22.83 -12.47 -26.50
C SER A 2 -21.40 -12.52 -25.94
N PRO A 3 -20.80 -11.40 -25.49
CA PRO A 3 -19.42 -11.40 -24.98
C PRO A 3 -19.33 -12.11 -23.61
N PRO A 4 -18.16 -12.68 -23.25
CA PRO A 4 -18.01 -13.47 -22.03
C PRO A 4 -17.98 -12.58 -20.78
N VAL A 5 -18.84 -12.90 -19.82
CA VAL A 5 -19.06 -12.19 -18.53
C VAL A 5 -17.98 -12.51 -17.46
N VAL A 6 -16.87 -13.15 -17.84
CA VAL A 6 -15.93 -13.78 -16.88
C VAL A 6 -15.01 -12.77 -16.16
N THR A 7 -14.74 -11.60 -16.72
CA THR A 7 -13.72 -10.65 -16.20
C THR A 7 -14.15 -9.87 -14.95
N HIS A 8 -15.46 -9.78 -14.62
CA HIS A 8 -15.94 -9.05 -13.45
C HIS A 8 -15.67 -9.79 -12.12
N GLY A 9 -15.72 -11.14 -12.14
CA GLY A 9 -15.65 -11.96 -10.92
C GLY A 9 -14.28 -12.00 -10.26
N MET A 10 -13.17 -12.00 -11.02
CA MET A 10 -11.83 -12.07 -10.42
C MET A 10 -11.42 -10.77 -9.72
N CYS A 11 -11.75 -9.61 -10.30
CA CYS A 11 -11.43 -8.32 -9.70
C CYS A 11 -12.13 -8.13 -8.34
N LEU A 12 -13.42 -8.45 -8.27
CA LEU A 12 -14.21 -8.40 -7.04
C LEU A 12 -13.69 -9.37 -5.98
N LYS A 13 -13.18 -10.53 -6.38
CA LYS A 13 -12.59 -11.52 -5.47
C LYS A 13 -11.28 -11.02 -4.86
N ILE A 14 -10.41 -10.44 -5.68
CA ILE A 14 -9.13 -9.82 -5.29
C ILE A 14 -9.35 -8.76 -4.20
N ILE A 15 -10.17 -7.74 -4.49
CA ILE A 15 -10.51 -6.67 -3.53
C ILE A 15 -11.03 -7.25 -2.21
N ASN A 16 -11.96 -8.21 -2.31
CA ASN A 16 -12.57 -8.84 -1.15
C ASN A 16 -11.59 -9.61 -0.26
N ASP A 17 -10.56 -10.23 -0.84
CA ASP A 17 -9.56 -11.04 -0.12
C ASP A 17 -8.50 -10.16 0.58
N ARG A 18 -8.19 -9.00 0.02
CA ARG A 18 -7.24 -8.02 0.61
C ARG A 18 -7.82 -7.26 1.77
N ASN A 19 -9.06 -6.82 1.60
CA ASN A 19 -9.83 -6.16 2.65
C ASN A 19 -9.86 -7.08 3.88
N MET A 20 -10.07 -8.38 3.70
CA MET A 20 -10.03 -9.37 4.77
C MET A 20 -8.66 -9.50 5.46
N LYS A 21 -7.54 -9.47 4.73
CA LYS A 21 -6.18 -9.54 5.32
C LYS A 21 -5.78 -8.26 6.07
N GLY A 22 -6.32 -7.10 5.67
CA GLY A 22 -6.13 -5.81 6.37
C GLY A 22 -7.06 -5.60 7.57
N GLY A 23 -7.77 -6.65 8.01
CA GLY A 23 -8.73 -6.58 9.10
C GLY A 23 -10.10 -6.00 8.70
N MET A 24 -10.33 -5.62 7.44
CA MET A 24 -11.62 -5.14 6.97
C MET A 24 -12.60 -6.31 6.82
N GLY A 25 -13.77 -6.20 7.45
CA GLY A 25 -14.70 -7.31 7.67
C GLY A 25 -14.44 -8.06 8.98
N SER A 26 -13.46 -7.64 9.79
CA SER A 26 -13.32 -8.10 11.19
C SER A 26 -14.28 -7.36 12.12
N GLU A 27 -14.33 -7.80 13.38
CA GLU A 27 -15.15 -7.18 14.42
C GLU A 27 -14.81 -5.70 14.66
N THR A 28 -13.53 -5.34 14.64
CA THR A 28 -13.08 -3.97 14.95
C THR A 28 -13.09 -3.05 13.73
N ASN A 29 -13.24 -3.60 12.53
CA ASN A 29 -13.30 -2.85 11.27
C ASN A 29 -14.33 -3.51 10.33
N PRO A 30 -15.64 -3.39 10.62
CA PRO A 30 -16.70 -4.00 9.81
C PRO A 30 -16.77 -3.38 8.42
N LEU A 31 -17.22 -4.17 7.43
CA LEU A 31 -17.45 -3.69 6.07
C LEU A 31 -18.69 -2.80 6.00
N LYS A 32 -18.62 -1.74 5.21
CA LYS A 32 -19.76 -0.86 4.98
C LYS A 32 -20.79 -1.55 4.09
N PHE A 33 -22.00 -1.74 4.59
CA PHE A 33 -23.06 -2.35 3.80
C PHE A 33 -23.58 -1.35 2.78
N MET A 34 -23.62 -1.73 1.50
CA MET A 34 -23.95 -0.82 0.37
C MET A 34 -23.04 0.42 0.29
N ASP A 35 -21.79 0.28 0.73
CA ASP A 35 -20.79 1.35 0.77
C ASP A 35 -21.22 2.60 1.57
N GLN A 36 -22.21 2.47 2.45
CA GLN A 36 -22.66 3.55 3.33
C GLN A 36 -21.79 3.62 4.59
N ASP A 37 -21.21 4.80 4.82
CA ASP A 37 -20.36 5.09 5.98
C ASP A 37 -21.14 5.90 7.02
N TYR A 38 -21.36 5.32 8.20
CA TYR A 38 -22.14 5.96 9.26
C TYR A 38 -21.54 7.31 9.70
N ASP A 39 -20.24 7.35 10.01
CA ASP A 39 -19.59 8.56 10.54
C ASP A 39 -19.58 9.69 9.51
N PHE A 40 -19.27 9.35 8.25
CA PHE A 40 -19.31 10.31 7.16
C PHE A 40 -20.72 10.83 6.88
N LEU A 41 -21.73 9.95 6.82
CA LEU A 41 -23.11 10.35 6.57
C LEU A 41 -23.67 11.16 7.74
N GLN A 42 -23.30 10.84 8.97
CA GLN A 42 -23.67 11.62 10.15
C GLN A 42 -23.10 13.02 10.09
N ASP A 43 -21.79 13.17 9.84
CA ASP A 43 -21.12 14.46 9.70
C ASP A 43 -21.70 15.29 8.54
N TYR A 44 -21.95 14.65 7.39
CA TYR A 44 -22.60 15.30 6.24
C TYR A 44 -24.00 15.83 6.59
N CYS A 45 -24.83 15.02 7.24
CA CYS A 45 -26.19 15.43 7.63
C CYS A 45 -26.18 16.54 8.70
N LEU A 46 -25.23 16.50 9.65
CA LEU A 46 -25.03 17.57 10.64
C LEU A 46 -24.63 18.88 9.97
N LYS A 47 -23.66 18.86 9.04
CA LYS A 47 -23.17 20.04 8.31
C LYS A 47 -24.24 20.66 7.41
N THR A 48 -25.00 19.83 6.71
CA THR A 48 -26.04 20.28 5.77
C THR A 48 -27.38 20.58 6.46
N ARG A 49 -27.51 20.26 7.76
CA ARG A 49 -28.75 20.36 8.54
C ARG A 49 -29.92 19.60 7.90
N GLN A 50 -29.62 18.46 7.29
CA GLN A 50 -30.61 17.59 6.66
C GLN A 50 -30.83 16.31 7.47
N ARG A 51 -31.97 15.67 7.26
CA ARG A 51 -32.28 14.37 7.85
C ARG A 51 -31.96 13.28 6.83
N PHE A 52 -31.23 12.25 7.24
CA PHE A 52 -30.87 11.15 6.37
C PHE A 52 -32.12 10.39 5.89
N VAL A 53 -32.11 10.02 4.61
CA VAL A 53 -33.08 9.13 3.98
C VAL A 53 -32.28 8.11 3.19
N ASP A 54 -32.56 6.83 3.44
CA ASP A 54 -31.78 5.74 2.89
C ASP A 54 -32.26 5.38 1.48
N GLU A 55 -31.47 5.74 0.47
CA GLU A 55 -31.79 5.45 -0.92
C GLU A 55 -31.75 3.94 -1.25
N PHE A 56 -30.99 3.16 -0.49
CA PHE A 56 -30.87 1.71 -0.67
C PHE A 56 -31.94 0.92 0.07
N PHE A 57 -32.71 1.57 0.94
CA PHE A 57 -33.87 1.00 1.62
C PHE A 57 -34.96 2.07 1.75
N PRO A 58 -35.52 2.52 0.62
CA PRO A 58 -36.35 3.72 0.57
C PRO A 58 -37.64 3.54 1.36
N PRO A 59 -38.19 4.62 1.95
CA PRO A 59 -39.41 4.57 2.75
C PRO A 59 -40.67 4.47 1.87
N ASP A 60 -40.79 3.38 1.13
CA ASP A 60 -41.88 3.10 0.20
C ASP A 60 -42.18 1.57 0.11
N PRO A 61 -43.22 1.14 -0.65
CA PRO A 61 -43.62 -0.27 -0.70
C PRO A 61 -42.51 -1.26 -1.11
N ARG A 62 -41.47 -0.83 -1.81
CA ARG A 62 -40.35 -1.70 -2.25
C ARG A 62 -39.59 -2.28 -1.05
N SER A 63 -39.46 -1.51 0.03
CA SER A 63 -38.75 -1.94 1.25
C SER A 63 -39.60 -2.87 2.12
N ILE A 64 -40.93 -2.81 1.99
CA ILE A 64 -41.82 -3.78 2.63
C ILE A 64 -41.82 -5.10 1.85
N GLY A 65 -41.91 -5.03 0.52
CA GLY A 65 -41.92 -6.18 -0.36
C GLY A 65 -43.32 -6.75 -0.61
N GLU A 66 -43.45 -7.50 -1.71
CA GLU A 66 -44.72 -8.05 -2.17
C GLU A 66 -45.21 -9.21 -1.29
N GLY A 67 -46.53 -9.27 -1.08
CA GLY A 67 -47.21 -10.40 -0.44
C GLY A 67 -47.25 -10.37 1.10
N LEU A 68 -46.59 -9.40 1.74
CA LEU A 68 -46.56 -9.30 3.21
C LEU A 68 -47.77 -8.56 3.81
N LEU A 69 -48.27 -7.53 3.14
CA LEU A 69 -49.45 -6.76 3.55
C LEU A 69 -50.51 -6.81 2.45
N ASP A 70 -51.78 -6.73 2.87
CA ASP A 70 -52.91 -6.57 1.95
C ASP A 70 -52.74 -5.28 1.11
N PRO A 71 -53.09 -5.28 -0.20
CA PRO A 71 -52.97 -4.10 -1.06
C PRO A 71 -53.64 -2.83 -0.53
N ASP A 72 -54.80 -2.94 0.12
CA ASP A 72 -55.52 -1.79 0.67
C ASP A 72 -54.83 -1.21 1.89
N VAL A 73 -54.20 -2.08 2.70
CA VAL A 73 -53.36 -1.68 3.84
C VAL A 73 -52.08 -1.03 3.32
N MET A 74 -51.42 -1.64 2.34
CA MET A 74 -50.19 -1.14 1.71
C MET A 74 -50.37 0.28 1.17
N ALA A 75 -51.51 0.57 0.51
CA ALA A 75 -51.81 1.89 -0.05
C ALA A 75 -51.95 2.99 1.01
N ARG A 76 -52.18 2.63 2.28
CA ARG A 76 -52.36 3.54 3.42
C ARG A 76 -51.17 3.58 4.37
N VAL A 77 -50.07 2.89 4.03
CA VAL A 77 -48.85 2.90 4.85
C VAL A 77 -48.19 4.27 4.79
N GLU A 78 -47.89 4.82 5.96
CA GLU A 78 -47.14 6.07 6.12
C GLU A 78 -45.79 5.80 6.77
N TRP A 79 -44.71 6.35 6.21
CA TRP A 79 -43.36 6.21 6.76
C TRP A 79 -43.01 7.40 7.65
N LYS A 80 -43.11 7.20 8.96
CA LYS A 80 -42.95 8.24 9.98
C LYS A 80 -41.68 8.03 10.79
N ARG A 81 -41.02 9.13 11.17
CA ARG A 81 -39.88 9.08 12.10
C ARG A 81 -40.39 9.01 13.54
N PRO A 82 -39.65 8.37 14.47
CA PRO A 82 -39.95 8.38 15.90
C PRO A 82 -40.20 9.79 16.45
N THR A 83 -39.39 10.77 16.05
CA THR A 83 -39.52 12.19 16.46
C THR A 83 -40.80 12.87 15.96
N VAL A 84 -41.48 12.31 14.96
CA VAL A 84 -42.80 12.79 14.48
C VAL A 84 -43.93 12.05 15.21
N LEU A 85 -43.75 10.76 15.50
CA LEU A 85 -44.74 9.96 16.24
C LEU A 85 -44.84 10.40 17.70
N TYR A 86 -43.69 10.67 18.33
CA TYR A 86 -43.58 11.05 19.74
C TYR A 86 -42.55 12.18 19.90
N PRO A 87 -42.96 13.44 19.63
CA PRO A 87 -42.08 14.59 19.70
C PRO A 87 -41.44 14.76 21.08
N ASN A 88 -40.13 15.04 21.12
CA ASN A 88 -39.32 15.36 22.32
C ASN A 88 -39.25 14.28 23.41
N VAL A 89 -39.80 13.08 23.18
CA VAL A 89 -39.76 11.97 24.16
C VAL A 89 -39.24 10.67 23.55
N ALA A 90 -39.06 10.60 22.22
CA ALA A 90 -38.52 9.44 21.55
C ALA A 90 -37.07 9.16 21.98
N GLU A 91 -36.83 7.94 22.45
CA GLU A 91 -35.55 7.44 22.92
C GLU A 91 -35.11 6.24 22.09
N PHE A 92 -33.80 6.11 21.92
CA PHE A 92 -33.24 4.95 21.23
C PHE A 92 -33.35 3.74 22.14
N ILE A 93 -32.83 3.90 23.36
CA ILE A 93 -32.91 2.97 24.49
C ILE A 93 -33.32 3.80 25.71
N VAL A 94 -34.33 3.35 26.48
CA VAL A 94 -34.84 4.12 27.64
C VAL A 94 -33.98 3.92 28.88
N GLU A 95 -33.62 2.66 29.20
CA GLU A 95 -32.75 2.32 30.32
C GLU A 95 -31.63 1.38 29.87
N THR A 96 -32.02 0.19 29.43
CA THR A 96 -31.12 -0.85 28.94
C THR A 96 -31.83 -1.65 27.85
N VAL A 97 -31.07 -2.30 26.97
CA VAL A 97 -31.65 -3.23 26.01
C VAL A 97 -32.11 -4.49 26.74
N SER A 98 -33.41 -4.75 26.72
CA SER A 98 -34.03 -5.90 27.34
C SER A 98 -34.89 -6.70 26.36
N ARG A 99 -34.94 -8.02 26.54
CA ARG A 99 -35.86 -8.91 25.79
C ARG A 99 -37.33 -8.55 25.98
N PHE A 100 -37.65 -7.79 27.03
CA PHE A 100 -39.02 -7.36 27.34
C PHE A 100 -39.42 -6.04 26.68
N ASP A 101 -38.51 -5.38 25.95
CA ASP A 101 -38.77 -4.07 25.32
C ASP A 101 -39.65 -4.18 24.08
N TYR A 102 -39.84 -5.39 23.54
CA TYR A 102 -40.53 -5.57 22.27
C TYR A 102 -41.51 -6.74 22.24
N ALA A 103 -42.39 -6.67 21.25
CA ALA A 103 -43.31 -7.74 20.88
C ALA A 103 -43.33 -7.88 19.35
N GLN A 104 -43.48 -9.12 18.87
CA GLN A 104 -43.62 -9.39 17.45
C GLN A 104 -44.82 -8.64 16.85
N GLY A 105 -44.61 -8.11 15.65
CA GLY A 105 -45.63 -7.49 14.81
C GLY A 105 -46.14 -8.39 13.70
N ASN A 106 -46.48 -7.79 12.57
CA ASN A 106 -47.13 -8.50 11.46
C ASN A 106 -46.15 -9.24 10.52
N VAL A 107 -44.86 -9.36 10.86
CA VAL A 107 -43.89 -10.20 10.10
C VAL A 107 -43.72 -11.54 10.81
N GLY A 108 -43.72 -12.64 10.05
CA GLY A 108 -43.25 -13.96 10.50
C GLY A 108 -41.73 -14.02 10.69
N ASN A 109 -41.18 -13.18 11.57
CA ASN A 109 -39.76 -13.10 11.92
C ASN A 109 -39.47 -13.56 13.37
N CYS A 110 -40.31 -14.42 13.93
CA CYS A 110 -40.15 -14.96 15.28
C CYS A 110 -38.75 -15.53 15.55
N TRP A 111 -38.18 -16.22 14.56
CA TRP A 111 -36.81 -16.76 14.59
C TRP A 111 -35.74 -15.70 14.85
N PHE A 112 -35.90 -14.52 14.26
CA PHE A 112 -35.03 -13.37 14.45
C PHE A 112 -35.25 -12.76 15.84
N LEU A 113 -36.50 -12.51 16.23
CA LEU A 113 -36.84 -11.90 17.51
C LEU A 113 -36.50 -12.78 18.73
N ALA A 114 -36.63 -14.10 18.61
CA ALA A 114 -36.14 -15.04 19.63
C ALA A 114 -34.61 -14.99 19.73
N SER A 115 -33.92 -14.81 18.60
CA SER A 115 -32.46 -14.65 18.60
C SER A 115 -32.03 -13.31 19.19
N VAL A 116 -32.79 -12.23 18.98
CA VAL A 116 -32.57 -10.93 19.66
C VAL A 116 -32.76 -11.09 21.16
N GLY A 117 -33.74 -11.90 21.58
CA GLY A 117 -33.95 -12.23 22.99
C GLY A 117 -32.73 -12.92 23.59
N ALA A 118 -32.11 -13.84 22.84
CA ALA A 118 -30.88 -14.51 23.25
C ALA A 118 -29.69 -13.53 23.34
N LEU A 119 -29.59 -12.60 22.38
CA LEU A 119 -28.53 -11.59 22.33
C LEU A 119 -28.52 -10.69 23.58
N THR A 120 -29.68 -10.41 24.17
CA THR A 120 -29.79 -9.54 25.37
C THR A 120 -29.06 -10.09 26.61
N PHE A 121 -28.75 -11.40 26.64
CA PHE A 121 -28.02 -12.01 27.74
C PHE A 121 -26.50 -11.95 27.60
N GLN A 122 -26.00 -11.56 26.43
CA GLN A 122 -24.57 -11.49 26.16
C GLN A 122 -24.16 -10.07 25.80
N THR A 123 -23.92 -9.26 26.82
CA THR A 123 -23.61 -7.84 26.74
C THR A 123 -22.50 -7.54 25.73
N LYS A 124 -21.45 -8.38 25.66
CA LYS A 124 -20.34 -8.18 24.69
C LYS A 124 -20.81 -8.30 23.23
N LEU A 125 -21.64 -9.30 22.92
CA LEU A 125 -22.20 -9.46 21.59
C LEU A 125 -23.26 -8.41 21.29
N LEU A 126 -24.00 -7.98 22.31
CA LEU A 126 -25.01 -6.95 22.18
C LEU A 126 -24.39 -5.61 21.75
N HIS A 127 -23.38 -5.10 22.46
CA HIS A 127 -22.65 -3.87 22.07
C HIS A 127 -21.96 -3.99 20.71
N LYS A 128 -21.69 -5.22 20.28
CA LYS A 128 -21.14 -5.50 18.95
C LYS A 128 -22.19 -5.32 17.86
N VAL A 129 -23.39 -5.84 18.06
CA VAL A 129 -24.50 -5.76 17.08
C VAL A 129 -25.18 -4.38 17.11
N ILE A 130 -25.30 -3.78 18.30
CA ILE A 130 -25.87 -2.45 18.52
C ILE A 130 -24.76 -1.55 19.07
N PRO A 131 -24.04 -0.82 18.20
CA PRO A 131 -22.98 0.08 18.64
C PRO A 131 -23.51 1.19 19.55
N ASP A 132 -22.71 1.58 20.54
CA ASP A 132 -23.01 2.67 21.47
C ASP A 132 -22.96 4.05 20.79
N GLY A 133 -23.50 5.07 21.46
CA GLY A 133 -23.43 6.47 21.03
C GLY A 133 -24.54 6.93 20.07
N GLN A 134 -25.52 6.06 19.80
CA GLN A 134 -26.71 6.39 19.00
C GLN A 134 -27.81 7.00 19.87
N SER A 135 -28.42 8.10 19.43
CA SER A 135 -29.44 8.82 20.20
C SER A 135 -30.37 9.65 19.31
N PHE A 136 -31.60 9.88 19.78
CA PHE A 136 -32.50 10.88 19.20
C PHE A 136 -32.27 12.30 19.75
N ASN A 137 -31.57 12.42 20.87
CA ASN A 137 -31.37 13.68 21.59
C ASN A 137 -30.01 14.33 21.28
N HIS A 138 -28.99 13.52 21.00
CA HIS A 138 -27.62 13.97 20.73
C HIS A 138 -27.19 13.65 19.31
N ASN A 139 -26.64 14.62 18.58
CA ASN A 139 -26.16 14.49 17.20
C ASN A 139 -27.18 13.84 16.23
N TYR A 140 -28.48 13.99 16.54
CA TYR A 140 -29.53 13.33 15.80
C TYR A 140 -29.63 13.89 14.37
N THR A 141 -29.53 12.99 13.40
CA THR A 141 -29.66 13.24 11.96
C THR A 141 -30.69 12.35 11.28
N GLY A 142 -31.43 11.54 12.04
CA GLY A 142 -32.33 10.52 11.50
C GLY A 142 -31.60 9.30 10.92
N LEU A 143 -30.37 9.06 11.37
CA LEU A 143 -29.42 8.03 10.93
C LEU A 143 -29.08 7.10 12.11
N PHE A 144 -29.11 5.79 11.89
CA PHE A 144 -28.72 4.75 12.86
C PHE A 144 -27.93 3.65 12.15
N HIS A 145 -27.18 2.85 12.90
CA HIS A 145 -26.45 1.71 12.35
C HIS A 145 -26.40 0.49 13.29
N PHE A 146 -26.29 -0.68 12.68
CA PHE A 146 -26.22 -1.98 13.35
C PHE A 146 -25.23 -2.89 12.65
N ARG A 147 -24.60 -3.80 13.38
CA ARG A 147 -23.59 -4.71 12.82
C ARG A 147 -24.08 -6.15 12.78
N PHE A 148 -23.93 -6.79 11.64
CA PHE A 148 -24.25 -8.21 11.48
C PHE A 148 -23.09 -8.95 10.84
N TRP A 149 -22.82 -10.15 11.33
CA TRP A 149 -21.93 -11.08 10.68
C TRP A 149 -22.63 -11.73 9.49
N ARG A 150 -21.98 -11.74 8.33
CA ARG A 150 -22.49 -12.37 7.11
C ARG A 150 -21.34 -13.07 6.41
N PHE A 151 -21.37 -14.40 6.46
CA PHE A 151 -20.49 -15.29 5.67
C PHE A 151 -19.01 -14.95 5.85
N GLY A 152 -18.55 -14.97 7.10
CA GLY A 152 -17.15 -14.76 7.48
C GLY A 152 -16.76 -13.31 7.73
N LYS A 153 -17.68 -12.36 7.57
CA LYS A 153 -17.40 -10.91 7.58
C LYS A 153 -18.41 -10.16 8.43
N TRP A 154 -17.98 -9.21 9.24
CA TRP A 154 -18.86 -8.24 9.89
C TRP A 154 -19.21 -7.11 8.92
N TYR A 155 -20.48 -6.72 8.89
CA TYR A 155 -20.99 -5.59 8.10
C TYR A 155 -21.66 -4.57 9.01
N ASP A 156 -21.35 -3.29 8.80
CA ASP A 156 -22.01 -2.15 9.40
C ASP A 156 -23.14 -1.67 8.48
N VAL A 157 -24.37 -1.71 8.99
CA VAL A 157 -25.60 -1.50 8.24
C VAL A 157 -26.25 -0.21 8.69
N VAL A 158 -26.10 0.82 7.85
CA VAL A 158 -26.69 2.13 8.05
C VAL A 158 -28.15 2.12 7.60
N ILE A 159 -29.04 2.76 8.37
CA ILE A 159 -30.44 2.97 8.02
C ILE A 159 -30.89 4.39 8.39
N ASP A 160 -31.93 4.89 7.73
CA ASP A 160 -32.72 5.99 8.28
C ASP A 160 -33.75 5.51 9.32
N ASP A 161 -34.26 6.42 10.14
CA ASP A 161 -35.25 6.11 11.19
C ASP A 161 -36.72 6.21 10.75
N LYS A 162 -37.04 6.32 9.45
CA LYS A 162 -38.43 6.24 8.99
C LYS A 162 -38.94 4.82 9.12
N LEU A 163 -39.99 4.62 9.89
CA LEU A 163 -40.61 3.34 10.13
C LEU A 163 -42.01 3.28 9.48
N PRO A 164 -42.41 2.12 8.93
CA PRO A 164 -43.72 1.96 8.30
C PRO A 164 -44.80 1.91 9.38
N THR A 165 -45.82 2.75 9.22
CA THR A 165 -46.93 2.90 10.14
C THR A 165 -48.28 2.77 9.44
N TYR A 166 -49.27 2.27 10.17
CA TYR A 166 -50.66 2.26 9.77
C TYR A 166 -51.49 2.88 10.89
N ASN A 167 -52.25 3.94 10.59
CA ASN A 167 -52.98 4.73 11.58
C ASN A 167 -52.10 5.22 12.76
N GLY A 168 -50.87 5.64 12.46
CA GLY A 168 -49.92 6.15 13.47
C GLY A 168 -49.29 5.10 14.38
N LYS A 169 -49.48 3.80 14.11
CA LYS A 169 -48.86 2.69 14.85
C LYS A 169 -47.88 1.92 13.97
N LEU A 170 -46.78 1.44 14.56
CA LEU A 170 -45.81 0.57 13.87
C LEU A 170 -46.50 -0.72 13.40
N ILE A 171 -46.20 -1.13 12.17
CA ILE A 171 -46.80 -2.34 11.54
C ILE A 171 -46.05 -3.62 11.95
N PHE A 172 -44.73 -3.52 12.07
CA PHE A 172 -43.84 -4.63 12.37
C PHE A 172 -43.50 -4.65 13.85
N VAL A 173 -42.25 -4.84 14.27
CA VAL A 173 -41.90 -4.89 15.70
C VAL A 173 -42.46 -3.68 16.44
N ARG A 174 -43.12 -3.98 17.56
CA ARG A 174 -43.70 -2.97 18.45
C ARG A 174 -42.88 -2.92 19.72
N SER A 175 -42.46 -1.73 20.10
CA SER A 175 -41.90 -1.48 21.42
C SER A 175 -43.01 -1.53 22.46
N LYS A 176 -42.71 -2.11 23.62
CA LYS A 176 -43.63 -2.21 24.76
C LYS A 176 -43.79 -0.83 25.43
N THR A 177 -42.69 -0.10 25.54
CA THR A 177 -42.62 1.32 25.89
C THR A 177 -42.94 2.15 24.65
N TYR A 178 -43.82 3.15 24.79
CA TYR A 178 -44.33 3.91 23.64
C TYR A 178 -43.26 4.78 22.97
N ASN A 179 -42.16 5.06 23.68
CA ASN A 179 -41.12 5.99 23.25
C ASN A 179 -39.77 5.34 22.92
N GLU A 180 -39.64 4.01 22.96
CA GLU A 180 -38.38 3.31 22.66
C GLU A 180 -38.36 2.75 21.24
N PHE A 181 -37.23 2.81 20.52
CA PHE A 181 -37.20 2.47 19.08
C PHE A 181 -36.07 1.56 18.62
N TRP A 182 -35.10 1.18 19.47
CA TRP A 182 -34.04 0.24 19.08
C TRP A 182 -34.56 -1.08 18.46
N PRO A 183 -35.66 -1.71 18.92
CA PRO A 183 -36.09 -3.00 18.36
C PRO A 183 -36.59 -2.87 16.92
N ALA A 184 -37.37 -1.82 16.64
CA ALA A 184 -37.92 -1.55 15.31
C ALA A 184 -36.82 -1.13 14.31
N LEU A 185 -35.82 -0.38 14.78
CA LEU A 185 -34.66 0.01 13.97
C LEU A 185 -33.73 -1.18 13.69
N LEU A 186 -33.49 -2.04 14.69
CA LEU A 186 -32.72 -3.28 14.51
C LEU A 186 -33.41 -4.22 13.51
N GLU A 187 -34.73 -4.37 13.62
CA GLU A 187 -35.54 -5.13 12.66
C GLU A 187 -35.44 -4.54 11.25
N LYS A 188 -35.54 -3.21 11.10
CA LYS A 188 -35.38 -2.53 9.82
C LYS A 188 -34.00 -2.78 9.20
N ALA A 189 -32.94 -2.68 9.98
CA ALA A 189 -31.58 -2.92 9.52
C ALA A 189 -31.39 -4.37 9.04
N TYR A 190 -31.95 -5.34 9.77
CA TYR A 190 -31.90 -6.74 9.35
C TYR A 190 -32.77 -7.02 8.11
N ALA A 191 -33.96 -6.42 8.01
CA ALA A 191 -34.79 -6.47 6.81
C ALA A 191 -34.04 -5.94 5.57
N LYS A 192 -33.29 -4.85 5.73
CA LYS A 192 -32.38 -4.33 4.68
C LYS A 192 -31.28 -5.33 4.30
N VAL A 193 -30.71 -6.05 5.27
CA VAL A 193 -29.75 -7.13 4.98
C VAL A 193 -30.42 -8.24 4.16
N CYS A 194 -31.64 -8.63 4.51
CA CYS A 194 -32.41 -9.65 3.78
C CYS A 194 -32.88 -9.20 2.39
N GLY A 195 -33.11 -7.89 2.20
CA GLY A 195 -33.54 -7.25 0.96
C GLY A 195 -34.81 -6.41 1.13
N SER A 196 -35.76 -6.88 1.93
CA SER A 196 -37.04 -6.24 2.28
C SER A 196 -37.59 -6.88 3.55
N TYR A 197 -38.64 -6.29 4.15
CA TYR A 197 -39.36 -6.95 5.25
C TYR A 197 -39.96 -8.31 4.82
N ALA A 198 -40.44 -8.42 3.58
CA ALA A 198 -40.94 -9.68 3.03
C ALA A 198 -39.82 -10.73 2.83
N ASP A 199 -38.58 -10.31 2.58
CA ASP A 199 -37.43 -11.23 2.47
C ASP A 199 -36.95 -11.79 3.82
N MET A 200 -37.29 -11.10 4.92
CA MET A 200 -37.02 -11.56 6.29
C MET A 200 -38.09 -12.55 6.79
N HIS A 201 -39.25 -12.59 6.15
CA HIS A 201 -40.33 -13.53 6.46
C HIS A 201 -39.84 -14.98 6.35
N THR A 202 -40.09 -15.80 7.38
CA THR A 202 -39.66 -17.20 7.53
C THR A 202 -38.14 -17.40 7.59
N GLY A 203 -37.66 -18.09 8.62
CA GLY A 203 -36.25 -18.38 8.80
C GLY A 203 -36.00 -19.30 9.98
N ARG A 204 -34.72 -19.57 10.25
CA ARG A 204 -34.29 -20.45 11.34
C ARG A 204 -33.53 -19.66 12.39
N VAL A 205 -33.74 -20.00 13.66
CA VAL A 205 -33.04 -19.39 14.79
C VAL A 205 -31.53 -19.40 14.59
N SER A 206 -30.97 -20.53 14.18
CA SER A 206 -29.54 -20.67 13.81
C SER A 206 -29.00 -19.58 12.88
N GLU A 207 -29.77 -19.11 11.90
CA GLU A 207 -29.30 -18.08 10.96
C GLU A 207 -29.07 -16.74 11.65
N ALA A 208 -29.98 -16.33 12.54
CA ALA A 208 -29.86 -15.07 13.25
C ALA A 208 -28.82 -15.16 14.38
N LEU A 209 -28.76 -16.28 15.11
CA LEU A 209 -27.73 -16.49 16.12
C LEU A 209 -26.31 -16.43 15.51
N LEU A 210 -26.11 -17.01 14.33
CA LEU A 210 -24.85 -16.90 13.59
C LEU A 210 -24.56 -15.47 13.14
N ASP A 211 -25.57 -14.75 12.65
CA ASP A 211 -25.39 -13.37 12.21
C ASP A 211 -25.14 -12.40 13.37
N PHE A 212 -25.51 -12.76 14.60
CA PHE A 212 -25.17 -12.00 15.83
C PHE A 212 -23.85 -12.39 16.48
N THR A 213 -23.31 -13.57 16.19
CA THR A 213 -22.10 -14.08 16.86
C THR A 213 -20.89 -14.13 15.95
N GLY A 214 -21.08 -14.48 14.67
CA GLY A 214 -20.04 -14.92 13.75
C GLY A 214 -19.30 -16.19 14.22
N GLY A 215 -19.86 -16.89 15.20
CA GLY A 215 -19.19 -17.95 15.95
C GLY A 215 -19.52 -19.36 15.47
N VAL A 216 -19.36 -20.32 16.36
CA VAL A 216 -19.69 -21.73 16.16
C VAL A 216 -21.16 -21.95 16.44
N HIS A 217 -21.88 -22.50 15.47
CA HIS A 217 -23.25 -22.97 15.62
C HIS A 217 -23.27 -24.49 15.80
N MET A 218 -24.11 -24.94 16.73
CA MET A 218 -24.36 -26.33 17.04
C MET A 218 -25.84 -26.59 17.01
N HIS A 219 -26.22 -27.66 16.32
CA HIS A 219 -27.60 -28.06 16.15
C HIS A 219 -27.86 -29.40 16.83
N TYR A 220 -28.93 -29.45 17.61
CA TYR A 220 -29.41 -30.66 18.27
C TYR A 220 -30.86 -30.92 17.88
N GLU A 221 -31.09 -32.06 17.25
CA GLU A 221 -32.44 -32.61 17.10
C GLU A 221 -32.84 -33.24 18.44
N LEU A 222 -33.85 -32.68 19.11
CA LEU A 222 -34.17 -33.01 20.50
C LEU A 222 -34.71 -34.44 20.66
N LYS A 223 -35.32 -35.01 19.61
CA LYS A 223 -35.79 -36.40 19.59
C LYS A 223 -34.67 -37.43 19.59
N THR A 224 -33.49 -37.04 19.09
CA THR A 224 -32.30 -37.91 18.96
C THR A 224 -31.12 -37.36 19.76
N ALA A 225 -31.41 -36.43 20.68
CA ALA A 225 -30.41 -35.74 21.48
C ALA A 225 -29.59 -36.71 22.35
N PRO A 226 -28.31 -36.38 22.60
CA PRO A 226 -27.49 -37.19 23.47
C PRO A 226 -27.96 -37.06 24.93
N THR A 227 -27.66 -38.09 25.74
CA THR A 227 -28.14 -38.16 27.14
C THR A 227 -27.58 -37.07 28.04
N ASP A 228 -26.42 -36.52 27.69
CA ASP A 228 -25.72 -35.42 28.37
C ASP A 228 -26.14 -34.02 27.89
N LEU A 229 -27.23 -33.91 27.10
CA LEU A 229 -27.66 -32.62 26.53
C LEU A 229 -27.87 -31.54 27.59
N TRP A 230 -28.44 -31.89 28.74
CA TRP A 230 -28.67 -30.90 29.79
C TRP A 230 -27.36 -30.35 30.37
N GLU A 231 -26.34 -31.20 30.55
CA GLU A 231 -25.00 -30.75 30.98
C GLU A 231 -24.34 -29.86 29.91
N ILE A 232 -24.53 -30.19 28.63
CA ILE A 232 -24.08 -29.33 27.51
C ILE A 232 -24.76 -27.96 27.59
N MET A 233 -26.07 -27.90 27.81
CA MET A 233 -26.81 -26.64 27.96
C MET A 233 -26.35 -25.85 29.18
N LEU A 234 -26.04 -26.53 30.29
CA LEU A 234 -25.53 -25.90 31.51
C LEU A 234 -24.16 -25.25 31.27
N ARG A 235 -23.24 -25.97 30.65
CA ARG A 235 -21.92 -25.42 30.30
C ARG A 235 -22.03 -24.31 29.25
N ALA A 236 -22.95 -24.43 28.29
CA ALA A 236 -23.24 -23.38 27.30
C ALA A 236 -23.71 -22.09 27.99
N TYR A 237 -24.67 -22.20 28.91
CA TYR A 237 -25.16 -21.08 29.71
C TYR A 237 -24.05 -20.43 30.55
N GLN A 238 -23.23 -21.25 31.25
CA GLN A 238 -22.10 -20.77 32.05
C GLN A 238 -21.01 -20.08 31.22
N SER A 239 -20.90 -20.44 29.94
CA SER A 239 -19.95 -19.86 28.98
C SER A 239 -20.53 -18.72 28.17
N GLU A 240 -21.70 -18.20 28.58
CA GLU A 240 -22.41 -17.10 27.93
C GLU A 240 -22.71 -17.37 26.44
N ALA A 241 -22.93 -18.63 26.07
CA ALA A 241 -23.41 -19.00 24.75
C ALA A 241 -24.91 -18.66 24.60
N ILE A 242 -25.30 -18.21 23.42
CA ILE A 242 -26.70 -17.87 23.14
C ILE A 242 -27.43 -19.08 22.56
N MET A 243 -28.65 -19.31 23.04
CA MET A 243 -29.40 -20.53 22.76
C MET A 243 -30.83 -20.20 22.34
N GLY A 244 -31.34 -20.95 21.37
CA GLY A 244 -32.74 -20.88 20.99
C GLY A 244 -33.25 -22.23 20.50
N CYS A 245 -34.57 -22.37 20.45
CA CYS A 245 -35.23 -23.61 20.08
C CYS A 245 -36.49 -23.33 19.27
N GLU A 246 -36.95 -24.35 18.56
CA GLU A 246 -38.10 -24.26 17.66
C GLU A 246 -39.08 -25.41 17.94
N THR A 247 -40.36 -25.07 17.95
CA THR A 247 -41.44 -26.06 18.01
C THR A 247 -41.63 -26.73 16.65
N PRO A 248 -42.27 -27.91 16.59
CA PRO A 248 -42.56 -28.58 15.34
C PRO A 248 -43.29 -27.67 14.35
N PRO A 249 -43.07 -27.83 13.02
CA PRO A 249 -43.76 -27.04 12.00
C PRO A 249 -45.29 -27.06 12.18
N GLY A 250 -45.94 -25.90 12.07
CA GLY A 250 -47.39 -25.77 12.21
C GLY A 250 -47.89 -24.38 11.87
N ASN A 251 -49.22 -24.19 11.86
CA ASN A 251 -49.89 -22.96 11.45
C ASN A 251 -49.96 -21.89 12.56
N GLU A 252 -48.89 -21.72 13.36
CA GLU A 252 -48.83 -20.74 14.46
C GLU A 252 -49.97 -20.87 15.49
N ASN A 253 -50.52 -22.08 15.66
CA ASN A 253 -51.60 -22.35 16.60
C ASN A 253 -51.06 -22.46 18.03
N ARG A 254 -51.74 -21.77 18.96
CA ARG A 254 -51.53 -21.94 20.40
C ARG A 254 -52.14 -23.26 20.87
N LEU A 255 -51.31 -24.14 21.39
CA LEU A 255 -51.70 -25.42 21.99
C LEU A 255 -52.39 -25.20 23.36
N PRO A 256 -53.18 -26.19 23.84
CA PRO A 256 -53.81 -26.13 25.17
C PRO A 256 -52.83 -25.93 26.33
N ASN A 257 -51.60 -26.41 26.16
CA ASN A 257 -50.51 -26.24 27.14
C ASN A 257 -49.85 -24.85 27.08
N GLY A 258 -50.32 -23.96 26.19
CA GLY A 258 -49.85 -22.59 26.05
C GLY A 258 -48.71 -22.38 25.04
N ILE A 259 -48.09 -23.45 24.52
CA ILE A 259 -47.01 -23.39 23.53
C ILE A 259 -47.55 -23.12 22.12
N VAL A 260 -46.82 -22.39 21.29
CA VAL A 260 -47.20 -22.03 19.92
C VAL A 260 -46.44 -22.92 18.95
N LEU A 261 -47.15 -23.61 18.07
CA LEU A 261 -46.55 -24.45 17.02
C LEU A 261 -45.91 -23.61 15.92
N GLY A 262 -44.86 -24.13 15.27
CA GLY A 262 -44.16 -23.42 14.20
C GLY A 262 -43.46 -22.13 14.65
N HIS A 263 -43.08 -22.04 15.93
CA HIS A 263 -42.58 -20.80 16.53
C HIS A 263 -41.22 -20.99 17.21
N ALA A 264 -40.46 -19.90 17.27
CA ALA A 264 -39.13 -19.85 17.86
C ALA A 264 -39.15 -19.29 19.28
N TYR A 265 -38.31 -19.85 20.13
CA TYR A 265 -38.18 -19.52 21.55
C TYR A 265 -36.71 -19.31 21.89
N THR A 266 -36.44 -18.47 22.88
CA THR A 266 -35.11 -18.27 23.45
C THR A 266 -34.94 -19.18 24.65
N VAL A 267 -33.82 -19.91 24.76
CA VAL A 267 -33.45 -20.57 26.01
C VAL A 267 -32.66 -19.58 26.86
N THR A 268 -33.25 -19.09 27.94
CA THR A 268 -32.70 -17.98 28.72
C THR A 268 -31.90 -18.43 29.94
N LYS A 269 -32.19 -19.63 30.47
CA LYS A 269 -31.48 -20.20 31.62
C LYS A 269 -31.70 -21.69 31.68
N VAL A 270 -30.74 -22.42 32.23
CA VAL A 270 -30.93 -23.79 32.71
C VAL A 270 -30.49 -23.88 34.16
N TYR A 271 -31.20 -24.67 34.95
CA TYR A 271 -30.93 -24.79 36.38
C TYR A 271 -31.46 -26.12 36.92
N GLN A 272 -30.82 -26.65 37.97
CA GLN A 272 -31.29 -27.85 38.66
C GLN A 272 -31.76 -27.47 40.05
N VAL A 273 -33.01 -27.83 40.37
CA VAL A 273 -33.60 -27.64 41.70
C VAL A 273 -33.77 -28.98 42.41
N MET A 274 -33.78 -28.96 43.74
CA MET A 274 -34.23 -30.09 44.54
C MET A 274 -35.72 -29.94 44.84
N SER A 275 -36.55 -30.78 44.22
CA SER A 275 -37.98 -30.87 44.51
C SER A 275 -38.20 -31.97 45.55
N GLY A 276 -38.30 -31.60 46.83
CA GLY A 276 -38.24 -32.58 47.92
C GLY A 276 -36.87 -33.27 48.00
N ARG A 277 -36.79 -34.54 47.59
CA ARG A 277 -35.52 -35.31 47.53
C ARG A 277 -35.02 -35.56 46.12
N ASP A 278 -35.81 -35.22 45.10
CA ASP A 278 -35.50 -35.54 43.71
C ASP A 278 -34.89 -34.31 43.00
N PRO A 279 -33.74 -34.46 42.33
CA PRO A 279 -33.20 -33.40 41.48
C PRO A 279 -34.04 -33.28 40.21
N VAL A 280 -34.47 -32.05 39.88
CA VAL A 280 -35.24 -31.74 38.68
C VAL A 280 -34.47 -30.73 37.83
N GLN A 281 -34.18 -31.13 36.60
CA GLN A 281 -33.53 -30.31 35.58
C GLN A 281 -34.57 -29.43 34.89
N LEU A 282 -34.38 -28.12 34.98
CA LEU A 282 -35.30 -27.12 34.44
C LEU A 282 -34.64 -26.30 33.31
N VAL A 283 -35.47 -25.90 32.35
CA VAL A 283 -35.12 -25.03 31.22
C VAL A 283 -36.06 -23.83 31.24
N ARG A 284 -35.51 -22.61 31.22
CA ARG A 284 -36.27 -21.37 31.14
C ARG A 284 -36.31 -20.88 29.70
N LEU A 285 -37.50 -20.54 29.24
CA LEU A 285 -37.78 -20.17 27.86
C LEU A 285 -38.46 -18.81 27.80
N PHE A 286 -38.11 -18.01 26.79
CA PHE A 286 -38.77 -16.76 26.46
C PHE A 286 -39.40 -16.80 25.07
N ILE A 287 -40.60 -16.23 24.91
CA ILE A 287 -41.30 -16.10 23.64
C ILE A 287 -41.53 -14.62 23.27
N PRO A 288 -41.09 -14.18 22.07
CA PRO A 288 -41.30 -12.78 21.63
C PRO A 288 -42.74 -12.48 21.15
N TRP A 289 -43.61 -13.49 21.09
CA TRP A 289 -44.96 -13.40 20.50
C TRP A 289 -46.08 -13.49 21.54
N GLY A 290 -46.93 -12.46 21.57
CA GLY A 290 -48.19 -12.44 22.35
C GLY A 290 -48.01 -12.68 23.86
N ASP A 291 -49.11 -12.85 24.58
CA ASP A 291 -49.10 -13.20 26.02
C ASP A 291 -49.31 -14.72 26.21
N SER A 292 -48.69 -15.52 25.34
CA SER A 292 -48.73 -16.98 25.42
C SER A 292 -47.63 -17.50 26.33
N GLU A 293 -47.99 -18.38 27.26
CA GLU A 293 -47.06 -18.94 28.22
C GLU A 293 -47.45 -20.38 28.57
N TRP A 294 -46.45 -21.20 28.86
CA TRP A 294 -46.62 -22.56 29.35
C TRP A 294 -47.44 -22.60 30.63
N ASN A 295 -48.43 -23.50 30.69
CA ASN A 295 -49.32 -23.64 31.86
C ASN A 295 -49.22 -25.03 32.54
N GLY A 296 -48.21 -25.82 32.18
CA GLY A 296 -47.97 -27.15 32.75
C GLY A 296 -47.07 -27.12 33.99
N ASP A 297 -46.43 -28.25 34.26
CA ASP A 297 -45.49 -28.40 35.37
C ASP A 297 -44.37 -27.35 35.30
N TRP A 298 -44.05 -26.73 36.43
CA TRP A 298 -43.06 -25.64 36.55
C TRP A 298 -43.43 -24.31 35.89
N SER A 299 -44.64 -24.14 35.35
CA SER A 299 -45.18 -22.81 35.03
C SER A 299 -45.23 -21.92 36.27
N ASP A 300 -45.36 -20.60 36.09
CA ASP A 300 -45.36 -19.62 37.18
C ASP A 300 -46.44 -19.87 38.26
N LYS A 301 -47.53 -20.53 37.87
CA LYS A 301 -48.65 -20.91 38.76
C LYS A 301 -48.61 -22.37 39.22
N SER A 302 -47.56 -23.12 38.87
CA SER A 302 -47.47 -24.54 39.17
C SER A 302 -47.32 -24.76 40.68
N PRO A 303 -48.08 -25.70 41.28
CA PRO A 303 -47.94 -26.03 42.70
C PRO A 303 -46.59 -26.70 43.02
N LEU A 304 -45.86 -27.18 42.00
CA LEU A 304 -44.52 -27.78 42.16
C LEU A 304 -43.49 -26.79 42.71
N TRP A 305 -43.68 -25.49 42.55
CA TRP A 305 -42.81 -24.51 43.21
C TRP A 305 -42.88 -24.56 44.74
N ASN A 306 -43.91 -25.16 45.33
CA ASN A 306 -44.02 -25.36 46.79
C ASN A 306 -43.14 -26.51 47.31
N THR A 307 -42.58 -27.36 46.44
CA THR A 307 -41.73 -28.50 46.84
C THR A 307 -40.24 -28.16 46.81
N VAL A 308 -39.87 -26.96 46.36
CA VAL A 308 -38.51 -26.43 46.31
C VAL A 308 -38.24 -25.57 47.54
N ASN A 309 -36.98 -25.44 47.96
CA ASN A 309 -36.61 -24.56 49.07
C ASN A 309 -36.95 -23.08 48.76
N ASP A 310 -37.15 -22.29 49.81
CA ASP A 310 -37.60 -20.90 49.67
C ASP A 310 -36.61 -20.00 48.93
N GLU A 311 -35.31 -20.33 48.96
CA GLU A 311 -34.25 -19.56 48.31
C GLU A 311 -34.29 -19.72 46.79
N ASP A 312 -34.19 -20.96 46.30
CA ASP A 312 -34.33 -21.29 44.88
C ASP A 312 -35.71 -20.85 44.37
N ARG A 313 -36.78 -21.03 45.16
CA ARG A 313 -38.13 -20.59 44.79
C ARG A 313 -38.18 -19.08 44.54
N LYS A 314 -37.65 -18.26 45.45
CA LYS A 314 -37.62 -16.79 45.29
C LYS A 314 -36.73 -16.36 44.13
N GLN A 315 -35.64 -17.07 43.86
CA GLN A 315 -34.71 -16.73 42.80
C GLN A 315 -35.21 -17.14 41.41
N LEU A 316 -35.95 -18.23 41.31
CA LEU A 316 -36.34 -18.84 40.03
C LEU A 316 -37.76 -18.52 39.59
N LEU A 317 -38.69 -18.21 40.51
CA LEU A 317 -40.03 -17.76 40.14
C LEU A 317 -39.95 -16.54 39.23
N VAL A 318 -40.53 -16.66 38.04
CA VAL A 318 -40.66 -15.56 37.10
C VAL A 318 -42.00 -14.88 37.39
N HIS A 319 -42.03 -13.55 37.32
CA HIS A 319 -43.24 -12.75 37.50
C HIS A 319 -43.56 -11.94 36.23
N GLU A 320 -42.73 -12.07 35.20
CA GLU A 320 -42.85 -11.37 33.94
C GLU A 320 -43.45 -12.30 32.88
N ASN A 321 -44.63 -11.91 32.38
CA ASN A 321 -45.31 -12.65 31.32
C ASN A 321 -44.37 -12.89 30.13
N ARG A 322 -44.45 -14.09 29.52
CA ARG A 322 -43.68 -14.56 28.34
C ARG A 322 -42.32 -15.18 28.61
N GLU A 323 -41.89 -15.27 29.86
CA GLU A 323 -40.78 -16.13 30.25
C GLU A 323 -41.24 -17.14 31.28
N PHE A 324 -40.92 -18.41 31.08
CA PHE A 324 -41.43 -19.49 31.93
C PHE A 324 -40.42 -20.62 32.07
N TRP A 325 -40.58 -21.44 33.11
CA TRP A 325 -39.82 -22.67 33.29
C TRP A 325 -40.61 -23.90 32.83
N MET A 326 -39.88 -24.91 32.38
CA MET A 326 -40.39 -26.26 32.16
C MET A 326 -39.33 -27.30 32.50
N SER A 327 -39.75 -28.54 32.71
CA SER A 327 -38.81 -29.66 32.92
C SER A 327 -38.05 -30.00 31.63
N MET A 328 -36.82 -30.50 31.76
CA MET A 328 -36.05 -30.98 30.59
C MET A 328 -36.80 -32.10 29.85
N LYS A 329 -37.57 -32.91 30.57
CA LYS A 329 -38.41 -33.96 29.97
C LYS A 329 -39.52 -33.39 29.08
N ASP A 330 -40.19 -32.34 29.54
CA ASP A 330 -41.22 -31.66 28.75
C ASP A 330 -40.62 -30.89 27.58
N PHE A 331 -39.42 -30.31 27.77
CA PHE A 331 -38.66 -29.65 26.73
C PHE A 331 -38.36 -30.60 25.55
N LEU A 332 -37.78 -31.77 25.82
CA LEU A 332 -37.49 -32.80 24.81
C LEU A 332 -38.73 -33.33 24.07
N LYS A 333 -39.90 -33.30 24.73
CA LYS A 333 -41.17 -33.75 24.15
C LYS A 333 -41.83 -32.67 23.29
N THR A 334 -41.64 -31.40 23.65
CA THR A 334 -42.40 -30.27 23.10
C THR A 334 -41.68 -29.61 21.92
N PHE A 335 -40.35 -29.56 21.95
CA PHE A 335 -39.53 -28.91 20.93
C PHE A 335 -38.84 -29.93 20.03
N ASP A 336 -38.63 -29.56 18.76
CA ASP A 336 -37.98 -30.44 17.78
C ASP A 336 -36.47 -30.18 17.71
N ASN A 337 -36.08 -28.91 17.77
CA ASN A 337 -34.70 -28.48 17.52
C ASN A 337 -34.22 -27.49 18.59
N MET A 338 -32.93 -27.56 18.88
CA MET A 338 -32.21 -26.56 19.66
C MET A 338 -30.92 -26.18 18.97
N ASP A 339 -30.67 -24.88 18.90
CA ASP A 339 -29.48 -24.28 18.34
C ASP A 339 -28.70 -23.56 19.46
N ILE A 340 -27.41 -23.88 19.57
CA ILE A 340 -26.47 -23.19 20.45
C ILE A 340 -25.46 -22.45 19.57
N CYS A 341 -25.21 -21.19 19.87
CA CYS A 341 -24.20 -20.40 19.17
C CYS A 341 -23.26 -19.71 20.16
N CYS A 342 -21.96 -19.86 19.93
CA CYS A 342 -20.92 -19.35 20.82
C CYS A 342 -19.71 -18.86 20.03
N THR A 343 -18.88 -18.03 20.65
CA THR A 343 -17.61 -17.58 20.04
C THR A 343 -16.56 -18.70 20.00
N SER A 344 -16.59 -19.62 20.98
CA SER A 344 -15.70 -20.79 21.08
C SER A 344 -16.46 -22.02 21.62
N PRO A 345 -16.18 -23.24 21.12
CA PRO A 345 -16.83 -24.47 21.59
C PRO A 345 -16.16 -25.07 22.85
N ASP A 346 -15.25 -24.34 23.53
CA ASP A 346 -14.50 -24.84 24.70
C ASP A 346 -15.41 -25.35 25.84
N PHE A 347 -16.65 -24.86 25.94
CA PHE A 347 -17.61 -25.29 26.96
C PHE A 347 -18.08 -26.74 26.84
N LEU A 348 -17.79 -27.42 25.72
CA LEU A 348 -18.16 -28.83 25.56
C LEU A 348 -17.43 -29.75 26.57
N GLU A 349 -16.41 -29.25 27.28
CA GLU A 349 -15.58 -30.01 28.22
C GLU A 349 -15.62 -29.47 29.67
N GLU A 350 -15.52 -30.37 30.64
CA GLU A 350 -15.48 -30.04 32.08
C GLU A 350 -14.11 -29.50 32.55
N GLN A 351 -13.01 -29.76 31.82
CA GLN A 351 -11.65 -29.37 32.21
C GLN A 351 -11.01 -28.51 31.11
N SER A 352 -11.00 -27.19 31.30
CA SER A 352 -10.65 -26.14 30.34
C SER A 352 -9.15 -26.06 29.96
N ALA A 353 -8.45 -27.18 29.77
CA ALA A 353 -7.02 -27.20 29.44
C ALA A 353 -6.71 -27.22 27.93
N CYS A 354 -7.71 -27.44 27.06
CA CYS A 354 -7.51 -27.60 25.62
C CYS A 354 -8.28 -26.52 24.83
N HIS A 355 -7.57 -25.74 24.02
CA HIS A 355 -8.16 -24.68 23.20
C HIS A 355 -8.45 -25.17 21.78
N TRP A 356 -9.68 -25.00 21.29
CA TRP A 356 -10.02 -25.31 19.90
C TRP A 356 -9.35 -24.31 18.94
N THR A 357 -8.57 -24.81 17.98
CA THR A 357 -8.03 -24.02 16.87
C THR A 357 -8.96 -24.10 15.67
N SER A 358 -9.33 -22.95 15.10
CA SER A 358 -10.20 -22.86 13.93
C SER A 358 -9.43 -22.44 12.67
N LYS A 359 -9.80 -23.01 11.52
CA LYS A 359 -9.38 -22.54 10.19
C LYS A 359 -10.58 -22.45 9.26
N HIS A 360 -10.69 -21.33 8.56
CA HIS A 360 -11.78 -21.05 7.62
C HIS A 360 -11.26 -21.05 6.18
N HIS A 361 -11.99 -21.70 5.28
CA HIS A 361 -11.64 -21.79 3.87
C HIS A 361 -12.79 -21.34 2.99
N HIS A 362 -12.54 -20.37 2.12
CA HIS A 362 -13.48 -19.97 1.08
C HIS A 362 -13.34 -20.88 -0.14
N GLY A 363 -14.46 -21.40 -0.62
CA GLY A 363 -14.51 -22.25 -1.81
C GLY A 363 -15.71 -21.96 -2.69
N SER A 364 -15.72 -22.58 -3.88
CA SER A 364 -16.79 -22.43 -4.85
C SER A 364 -17.03 -23.73 -5.62
N TRP A 365 -18.29 -24.11 -5.77
CA TRP A 365 -18.75 -25.07 -6.76
C TRP A 365 -19.04 -24.33 -8.06
N VAL A 366 -18.37 -24.71 -9.14
CA VAL A 366 -18.49 -24.10 -10.46
C VAL A 366 -18.97 -25.15 -11.45
N THR A 367 -20.09 -24.88 -12.12
CA THR A 367 -20.67 -25.77 -13.13
C THR A 367 -19.64 -26.18 -14.19
N GLY A 368 -19.59 -27.47 -14.52
CA GLY A 368 -18.63 -28.02 -15.50
C GLY A 368 -17.17 -28.14 -15.00
N SER A 369 -16.83 -27.56 -13.83
CA SER A 369 -15.48 -27.56 -13.28
C SER A 369 -15.42 -28.22 -11.91
N THR A 370 -15.81 -27.53 -10.83
CA THR A 370 -15.69 -28.00 -9.44
C THR A 370 -17.01 -28.45 -8.81
N ALA A 371 -18.15 -28.29 -9.50
CA ALA A 371 -19.46 -28.74 -9.02
C ALA A 371 -19.68 -30.23 -9.29
N GLY A 372 -18.99 -31.09 -8.53
CA GLY A 372 -18.92 -32.54 -8.76
C GLY A 372 -20.14 -33.34 -8.33
N GLY A 373 -21.00 -32.78 -7.47
CA GLY A 373 -22.12 -33.51 -6.86
C GLY A 373 -21.68 -34.45 -5.74
N CYS A 374 -22.60 -35.19 -5.12
CA CYS A 374 -22.29 -36.11 -4.02
C CYS A 374 -21.68 -37.43 -4.53
N MET A 375 -21.33 -38.34 -3.60
CA MET A 375 -20.68 -39.62 -3.92
C MET A 375 -21.52 -40.55 -4.83
N ASN A 376 -22.83 -40.31 -4.96
CA ASN A 376 -23.68 -41.02 -5.92
C ASN A 376 -23.34 -40.69 -7.39
N HIS A 377 -22.48 -39.70 -7.62
CA HIS A 377 -21.98 -39.28 -8.93
C HIS A 377 -20.45 -39.51 -9.02
N PRO A 378 -19.98 -40.78 -9.05
CA PRO A 378 -18.56 -41.12 -8.89
C PRO A 378 -17.65 -40.50 -9.97
N ASP A 379 -18.16 -40.33 -11.19
CA ASP A 379 -17.42 -39.75 -12.31
C ASP A 379 -17.08 -38.27 -12.12
N THR A 380 -17.88 -37.56 -11.32
CA THR A 380 -17.76 -36.11 -11.13
C THR A 380 -17.42 -35.72 -9.69
N PHE A 381 -17.65 -36.59 -8.70
CA PHE A 381 -17.38 -36.32 -7.28
C PHE A 381 -15.92 -35.87 -7.03
N CYS A 382 -14.96 -36.50 -7.71
CA CYS A 382 -13.54 -36.16 -7.60
C CYS A 382 -13.19 -34.72 -8.02
N LYS A 383 -14.11 -34.04 -8.72
CA LYS A 383 -13.93 -32.65 -9.15
C LYS A 383 -14.26 -31.64 -8.06
N ASN A 384 -14.99 -32.03 -7.01
CA ASN A 384 -15.27 -31.16 -5.88
C ASN A 384 -13.97 -30.63 -5.24
N PRO A 385 -13.99 -29.44 -4.63
CA PRO A 385 -12.86 -28.94 -3.86
C PRO A 385 -12.43 -29.95 -2.78
N GLN A 386 -11.12 -30.11 -2.58
CA GLN A 386 -10.56 -31.08 -1.64
C GLN A 386 -9.67 -30.34 -0.62
N PHE A 387 -9.89 -30.60 0.68
CA PHE A 387 -9.19 -29.95 1.79
C PHE A 387 -8.48 -30.98 2.65
N TRP A 388 -7.24 -30.70 3.01
CA TRP A 388 -6.41 -31.68 3.72
C TRP A 388 -6.26 -31.35 5.20
N LEU A 389 -6.49 -32.34 6.06
CA LEU A 389 -6.40 -32.24 7.51
C LEU A 389 -5.41 -33.27 8.04
N ARG A 390 -4.41 -32.85 8.81
CA ARG A 390 -3.49 -33.74 9.53
C ARG A 390 -3.72 -33.61 11.04
N ILE A 391 -3.83 -34.76 11.70
CA ILE A 391 -3.93 -34.89 13.15
C ILE A 391 -2.68 -35.60 13.63
N SER A 392 -1.83 -34.89 14.38
CA SER A 392 -0.52 -35.41 14.81
C SER A 392 -0.62 -36.30 16.04
N GLU A 393 -1.39 -35.89 17.03
CA GLU A 393 -1.57 -36.57 18.31
C GLU A 393 -2.99 -36.35 18.85
N LEU A 394 -3.38 -37.09 19.88
CA LEU A 394 -4.62 -36.89 20.64
C LEU A 394 -4.25 -36.38 22.03
N ASP A 395 -5.05 -35.47 22.58
CA ASP A 395 -4.95 -35.17 24.01
C ASP A 395 -5.54 -36.34 24.86
N LYS A 396 -5.24 -36.34 26.16
CA LYS A 396 -5.66 -37.41 27.09
C LYS A 396 -7.18 -37.61 27.14
N ALA A 397 -7.96 -36.55 26.92
CA ALA A 397 -9.42 -36.62 26.94
C ALA A 397 -9.98 -37.20 25.62
N CYS A 398 -9.32 -36.92 24.50
CA CYS A 398 -9.60 -37.51 23.19
C CYS A 398 -9.21 -38.98 23.14
N GLU A 399 -8.12 -39.40 23.80
CA GLU A 399 -7.77 -40.80 23.99
C GLU A 399 -8.91 -41.59 24.64
N GLN A 400 -9.62 -40.97 25.59
CA GLN A 400 -10.76 -41.55 26.33
C GLN A 400 -12.10 -41.54 25.58
N GLY A 401 -12.16 -41.09 24.32
CA GLY A 401 -13.39 -41.15 23.52
C GLY A 401 -13.94 -39.81 23.05
N GLN A 402 -13.40 -38.68 23.52
CA GLN A 402 -13.94 -37.37 23.15
C GLN A 402 -13.72 -37.01 21.67
N LYS A 403 -14.64 -36.22 21.12
CA LYS A 403 -14.57 -35.70 19.75
C LYS A 403 -13.50 -34.62 19.67
N ASN A 404 -12.69 -34.65 18.62
CA ASN A 404 -11.54 -33.75 18.44
C ASN A 404 -11.62 -32.87 17.19
N VAL A 405 -12.66 -33.05 16.35
CA VAL A 405 -12.86 -32.28 15.12
C VAL A 405 -14.32 -31.85 14.96
N LEU A 406 -14.52 -30.58 14.60
CA LEU A 406 -15.77 -30.03 14.11
C LEU A 406 -15.56 -29.48 12.69
N VAL A 407 -16.40 -29.92 11.77
CA VAL A 407 -16.46 -29.35 10.41
C VAL A 407 -17.80 -28.67 10.21
N SER A 408 -17.75 -27.45 9.69
CA SER A 408 -18.91 -26.63 9.37
C SER A 408 -18.83 -26.10 7.95
N LEU A 409 -19.86 -26.34 7.15
CA LEU A 409 -19.97 -25.95 5.75
C LEU A 409 -21.15 -24.98 5.59
N ILE A 410 -20.87 -23.73 5.25
CA ILE A 410 -21.88 -22.67 5.03
C ILE A 410 -21.94 -22.37 3.53
N GLN A 411 -23.11 -22.40 2.91
CA GLN A 411 -23.31 -21.90 1.55
C GLN A 411 -23.70 -20.43 1.55
N LYS A 412 -23.18 -19.65 0.60
CA LYS A 412 -23.56 -18.25 0.40
C LYS A 412 -24.74 -18.15 -0.57
N PRO A 413 -25.66 -17.19 -0.36
CA PRO A 413 -26.76 -16.94 -1.28
C PRO A 413 -26.21 -16.39 -2.61
N ASP A 414 -26.84 -16.79 -3.70
CA ASP A 414 -26.55 -16.36 -5.07
C ASP A 414 -27.36 -15.13 -5.50
N LYS A 415 -28.35 -14.72 -4.69
CA LYS A 415 -29.24 -13.59 -4.95
C LYS A 415 -29.28 -12.61 -3.78
N ARG A 416 -29.58 -11.35 -4.11
CA ARG A 416 -29.68 -10.23 -3.15
C ARG A 416 -30.83 -10.39 -2.16
N HIS A 417 -31.98 -10.84 -2.68
CA HIS A 417 -33.22 -11.03 -1.93
C HIS A 417 -33.27 -12.45 -1.37
N ARG A 418 -33.29 -12.56 -0.04
CA ARG A 418 -33.21 -13.85 0.66
C ARG A 418 -34.29 -14.83 0.21
N ARG A 419 -35.53 -14.37 -0.02
CA ARG A 419 -36.63 -15.25 -0.43
C ARG A 419 -36.46 -15.89 -1.81
N HIS A 420 -35.59 -15.32 -2.65
CA HIS A 420 -35.31 -15.82 -3.99
C HIS A 420 -34.09 -16.76 -4.05
N ALA A 421 -33.27 -16.80 -2.99
CA ALA A 421 -32.03 -17.58 -2.90
C ALA A 421 -32.32 -18.98 -2.32
N ALA A 422 -32.68 -19.93 -3.18
CA ALA A 422 -32.95 -21.30 -2.75
C ALA A 422 -31.66 -21.99 -2.29
N HIS A 423 -31.70 -22.60 -1.11
CA HIS A 423 -30.58 -23.41 -0.62
C HIS A 423 -30.41 -24.67 -1.46
N HIS A 424 -29.16 -25.03 -1.74
CA HIS A 424 -28.82 -26.33 -2.29
C HIS A 424 -28.67 -27.35 -1.16
N GLY A 425 -29.03 -28.60 -1.42
CA GLY A 425 -28.64 -29.70 -0.56
C GLY A 425 -27.11 -29.77 -0.49
N ILE A 426 -26.52 -29.42 0.66
CA ILE A 426 -25.06 -29.42 0.88
C ILE A 426 -24.64 -30.47 1.89
N GLY A 427 -23.39 -30.93 1.78
CA GLY A 427 -22.80 -31.92 2.67
C GLY A 427 -21.30 -32.10 2.41
N PHE A 428 -20.65 -32.87 3.27
CA PHE A 428 -19.22 -33.17 3.13
C PHE A 428 -18.89 -34.61 3.49
N CYS A 429 -17.81 -35.12 2.90
CA CYS A 429 -17.25 -36.43 3.18
C CYS A 429 -15.79 -36.31 3.60
N VAL A 430 -15.38 -37.13 4.58
CA VAL A 430 -14.00 -37.19 5.09
C VAL A 430 -13.42 -38.56 4.78
N PHE A 431 -12.21 -38.61 4.23
CA PHE A 431 -11.52 -39.85 3.85
C PHE A 431 -10.16 -39.95 4.51
N ALA A 432 -9.77 -41.13 5.01
CA ALA A 432 -8.40 -41.37 5.46
C ALA A 432 -7.44 -41.56 4.28
N MET A 433 -6.23 -41.00 4.37
CA MET A 433 -5.19 -41.02 3.34
C MET A 433 -3.98 -41.87 3.73
N ARG A 434 -3.20 -42.30 2.74
CA ARG A 434 -1.90 -43.00 2.92
C ARG A 434 -0.78 -42.44 2.01
N SER A 435 -1.09 -41.45 1.18
CA SER A 435 -0.20 -40.86 0.18
C SER A 435 -0.71 -39.45 -0.16
N GLU A 436 0.16 -38.54 -0.60
CA GLU A 436 -0.21 -37.16 -0.91
C GLU A 436 -0.63 -36.94 -2.38
N GLY A 437 -1.63 -36.09 -2.65
CA GLY A 437 -1.99 -35.60 -3.98
C GLY A 437 -3.49 -35.34 -4.19
N LYS A 438 -3.86 -34.70 -5.31
CA LYS A 438 -5.27 -34.60 -5.74
C LYS A 438 -5.75 -35.97 -6.20
N PHE A 439 -6.79 -36.47 -5.55
CA PHE A 439 -7.29 -37.79 -5.84
C PHE A 439 -8.27 -37.76 -7.01
N GLY A 440 -8.03 -38.65 -7.99
CA GLY A 440 -8.93 -38.89 -9.11
C GLY A 440 -10.07 -39.84 -8.74
N SER A 441 -10.94 -40.14 -9.69
CA SER A 441 -12.11 -41.04 -9.51
C SER A 441 -11.74 -42.40 -8.92
N SER A 442 -10.59 -42.98 -9.29
CA SER A 442 -10.12 -44.29 -8.80
C SER A 442 -9.97 -44.38 -7.28
N PHE A 443 -9.58 -43.28 -6.61
CA PHE A 443 -9.48 -43.23 -5.16
C PHE A 443 -10.85 -43.28 -4.48
N PHE A 444 -11.80 -42.46 -4.94
CA PHE A 444 -13.13 -42.36 -4.34
C PHE A 444 -13.99 -43.58 -4.62
N SER A 445 -13.78 -44.27 -5.75
CA SER A 445 -14.50 -45.52 -6.05
C SER A 445 -14.02 -46.70 -5.20
N THR A 446 -12.80 -46.65 -4.66
CA THR A 446 -12.21 -47.77 -3.89
C THR A 446 -12.19 -47.55 -2.38
N ARG A 447 -12.45 -46.31 -1.91
CA ARG A 447 -12.42 -45.97 -0.49
C ARG A 447 -13.76 -45.43 0.00
N LYS A 448 -14.20 -45.95 1.14
CA LYS A 448 -15.35 -45.41 1.86
C LYS A 448 -14.92 -44.22 2.72
N PRO A 449 -15.77 -43.20 2.88
CA PRO A 449 -15.51 -42.10 3.79
C PRO A 449 -15.45 -42.64 5.23
N VAL A 450 -14.53 -42.11 6.03
CA VAL A 450 -14.45 -42.37 7.47
C VAL A 450 -15.52 -41.58 8.23
N VAL A 451 -15.91 -40.41 7.69
CA VAL A 451 -17.00 -39.59 8.23
C VAL A 451 -17.79 -38.98 7.07
N THR A 452 -19.12 -38.94 7.21
CA THR A 452 -20.01 -38.17 6.33
C THR A 452 -20.80 -37.17 7.17
N SER A 453 -21.18 -36.03 6.60
CA SER A 453 -22.05 -35.04 7.26
C SER A 453 -23.44 -35.58 7.59
N GLY A 454 -23.84 -36.72 7.03
CA GLY A 454 -25.19 -37.28 7.12
C GLY A 454 -25.98 -37.02 5.85
N HIS A 455 -27.30 -36.83 5.98
CA HIS A 455 -28.14 -36.41 4.86
C HIS A 455 -27.75 -35.01 4.39
N PHE A 456 -27.78 -34.80 3.08
CA PHE A 456 -27.59 -33.46 2.51
C PHE A 456 -28.82 -32.63 2.85
N GLN A 457 -28.60 -31.41 3.33
CA GLN A 457 -29.67 -30.54 3.82
C GLN A 457 -29.79 -29.30 2.94
N ASP A 458 -31.02 -28.94 2.58
CA ASP A 458 -31.35 -27.66 1.94
C ASP A 458 -31.34 -26.54 3.00
N ALA A 459 -30.17 -26.32 3.59
CA ALA A 459 -29.96 -25.39 4.71
C ALA A 459 -28.76 -24.50 4.43
N ARG A 460 -28.75 -23.28 4.99
CA ARG A 460 -27.61 -22.35 4.89
C ARG A 460 -26.29 -22.98 5.37
N GLN A 461 -26.35 -23.88 6.35
CA GLN A 461 -25.18 -24.51 6.97
C GLN A 461 -25.42 -25.99 7.28
N VAL A 462 -24.37 -26.79 7.17
CA VAL A 462 -24.29 -28.17 7.68
C VAL A 462 -23.03 -28.32 8.51
N MET A 463 -23.16 -28.90 9.71
CA MET A 463 -22.03 -29.12 10.63
C MET A 463 -22.00 -30.56 11.15
N LYS A 464 -20.82 -31.02 11.60
CA LYS A 464 -20.68 -32.29 12.33
C LYS A 464 -19.49 -32.28 13.28
N PHE A 465 -19.72 -32.71 14.52
CA PHE A 465 -18.67 -33.08 15.47
C PHE A 465 -18.36 -34.56 15.38
N PHE A 466 -17.08 -34.93 15.33
CA PHE A 466 -16.63 -36.31 15.26
C PHE A 466 -15.21 -36.48 15.81
N ARG A 467 -14.81 -37.74 16.01
CA ARG A 467 -13.45 -38.13 16.40
C ARG A 467 -12.70 -38.66 15.18
N LEU A 468 -11.46 -38.24 15.03
CA LEU A 468 -10.50 -38.78 14.07
C LEU A 468 -9.23 -39.21 14.80
N GLU A 469 -8.71 -40.40 14.49
CA GLU A 469 -7.43 -40.88 15.02
C GLU A 469 -6.25 -40.10 14.42
N PRO A 470 -5.05 -40.11 15.03
CA PRO A 470 -3.86 -39.53 14.43
C PRO A 470 -3.61 -40.06 13.01
N GLY A 471 -3.46 -39.15 12.05
CA GLY A 471 -3.40 -39.48 10.63
C GLY A 471 -3.71 -38.31 9.70
N GLU A 472 -3.78 -38.61 8.41
CA GLU A 472 -4.06 -37.65 7.34
C GLU A 472 -5.41 -37.91 6.70
N TYR A 473 -6.18 -36.84 6.51
CA TYR A 473 -7.58 -36.89 6.10
C TYR A 473 -7.90 -35.89 4.99
N LEU A 474 -8.83 -36.25 4.12
CA LEU A 474 -9.34 -35.42 3.03
C LEU A 474 -10.79 -35.07 3.28
N ILE A 475 -11.13 -33.79 3.37
CA ILE A 475 -12.50 -33.28 3.48
C ILE A 475 -12.93 -32.78 2.11
N VAL A 476 -14.06 -33.31 1.61
CA VAL A 476 -14.62 -32.98 0.30
C VAL A 476 -16.03 -32.40 0.50
N PRO A 477 -16.20 -31.07 0.51
CA PRO A 477 -17.51 -30.43 0.50
C PRO A 477 -18.14 -30.50 -0.90
N SER A 478 -19.44 -30.79 -0.95
CA SER A 478 -20.19 -30.97 -2.19
C SER A 478 -21.64 -30.54 -2.05
N THR A 479 -22.27 -30.24 -3.18
CA THR A 479 -23.73 -30.22 -3.31
C THR A 479 -24.24 -31.64 -3.59
N TYR A 480 -25.52 -31.89 -3.33
CA TYR A 480 -26.12 -33.20 -3.59
C TYR A 480 -26.07 -33.53 -5.08
N TYR A 481 -26.60 -32.64 -5.91
CA TYR A 481 -26.56 -32.76 -7.37
C TYR A 481 -25.30 -32.12 -7.97
N PRO A 482 -24.74 -32.68 -9.05
CA PRO A 482 -23.66 -32.06 -9.79
C PRO A 482 -24.13 -30.79 -10.51
N ASN A 483 -23.18 -29.97 -10.97
CA ASN A 483 -23.42 -28.74 -11.74
C ASN A 483 -24.25 -27.65 -11.03
N LYS A 484 -24.43 -27.74 -9.71
CA LYS A 484 -24.95 -26.65 -8.89
C LYS A 484 -23.81 -25.67 -8.57
N SER A 485 -23.95 -24.44 -9.03
CA SER A 485 -22.98 -23.38 -8.77
C SER A 485 -23.29 -22.70 -7.45
N GLY A 486 -22.27 -22.42 -6.65
CA GLY A 486 -22.44 -21.73 -5.38
C GLY A 486 -21.11 -21.48 -4.68
N GLU A 487 -21.04 -20.44 -3.87
CA GLU A 487 -19.90 -20.19 -2.99
C GLU A 487 -20.14 -20.78 -1.61
N PHE A 488 -19.07 -21.18 -0.93
CA PHE A 488 -19.15 -21.71 0.42
C PHE A 488 -17.99 -21.30 1.32
N ILE A 489 -18.17 -21.50 2.61
CA ILE A 489 -17.17 -21.38 3.66
C ILE A 489 -17.10 -22.72 4.38
N LEU A 490 -15.91 -23.32 4.41
CA LEU A 490 -15.60 -24.52 5.17
C LEU A 490 -14.77 -24.14 6.39
N SER A 491 -15.35 -24.25 7.58
CA SER A 491 -14.69 -24.04 8.86
C SER A 491 -14.32 -25.39 9.46
N ILE A 492 -13.05 -25.57 9.83
CA ILE A 492 -12.54 -26.78 10.48
C ILE A 492 -11.97 -26.36 11.83
N LEU A 493 -12.53 -26.89 12.91
CA LEU A 493 -12.06 -26.68 14.27
C LEU A 493 -11.48 -27.98 14.80
N CYS A 494 -10.28 -27.92 15.38
CA CYS A 494 -9.59 -29.07 15.96
C CYS A 494 -8.92 -28.69 17.28
N LYS A 495 -8.66 -29.69 18.14
CA LYS A 495 -8.01 -29.47 19.44
C LYS A 495 -6.46 -29.34 19.39
N ASN A 496 -5.82 -29.83 18.33
CA ASN A 496 -4.34 -29.89 18.20
C ASN A 496 -3.83 -29.15 16.94
N GLU A 497 -2.52 -28.84 16.91
CA GLU A 497 -1.87 -28.00 15.90
C GLU A 497 -2.11 -28.48 14.45
N ILE A 498 -2.55 -27.55 13.60
CA ILE A 498 -3.17 -27.85 12.30
C ILE A 498 -2.25 -27.47 11.13
N HIS A 499 -1.84 -28.45 10.32
CA HIS A 499 -1.34 -28.22 8.95
C HIS A 499 -2.45 -28.50 7.92
N ILE A 500 -3.22 -27.46 7.54
CA ILE A 500 -4.18 -27.54 6.42
C ILE A 500 -3.56 -26.85 5.20
N HIS A 501 -3.58 -27.53 4.06
CA HIS A 501 -3.13 -27.01 2.77
C HIS A 501 -4.25 -27.18 1.72
N SER A 502 -4.47 -26.14 0.89
CA SER A 502 -5.30 -26.26 -0.31
C SER A 502 -4.44 -26.69 -1.51
N ASP A 503 -5.05 -27.42 -2.45
CA ASP A 503 -4.40 -28.01 -3.63
C ASP A 503 -3.56 -27.00 -4.45
N THR A 504 -3.94 -25.72 -4.47
CA THR A 504 -3.26 -24.65 -5.21
C THR A 504 -1.85 -24.35 -4.71
N MET A 505 -1.58 -24.55 -3.42
CA MET A 505 -0.38 -24.03 -2.74
C MET A 505 0.79 -25.02 -2.72
N ARG A 506 0.53 -26.33 -2.84
CA ARG A 506 1.58 -27.37 -2.84
C ARG A 506 2.18 -27.66 -4.22
N LYS A 507 1.43 -27.46 -5.31
CA LYS A 507 1.98 -27.57 -6.68
C LYS A 507 3.14 -26.56 -6.86
N TRP A 508 2.96 -25.36 -6.30
CA TRP A 508 3.96 -24.29 -6.26
C TRP A 508 5.23 -24.65 -5.46
N MET A 509 5.11 -25.29 -4.28
CA MET A 509 6.26 -25.74 -3.49
C MET A 509 7.06 -26.87 -4.15
N LYS A 510 6.41 -27.77 -4.90
CA LYS A 510 7.12 -28.82 -5.67
C LYS A 510 7.83 -28.26 -6.90
N ASP A 511 7.24 -27.27 -7.57
CA ASP A 511 7.83 -26.63 -8.75
C ASP A 511 9.11 -25.81 -8.40
N GLN A 512 9.23 -25.29 -7.17
CA GLN A 512 10.48 -24.67 -6.70
C GLN A 512 11.62 -25.66 -6.47
N LYS A 513 11.35 -26.89 -6.00
CA LYS A 513 12.40 -27.93 -5.84
C LYS A 513 12.91 -28.48 -7.18
N LEU A 514 12.10 -28.44 -8.24
CA LEU A 514 12.52 -28.82 -9.58
C LEU A 514 13.35 -27.74 -10.29
N LYS A 515 13.23 -26.47 -9.88
CA LYS A 515 13.96 -25.34 -10.47
C LYS A 515 15.49 -25.40 -10.26
N LEU A 516 15.98 -26.12 -9.24
CA LEU A 516 17.41 -26.35 -9.03
C LEU A 516 18.03 -27.43 -9.95
N CYS A 517 17.23 -28.16 -10.74
CA CYS A 517 17.72 -29.21 -11.64
C CYS A 517 17.57 -28.88 -13.13
N PHE A 518 16.93 -27.77 -13.50
CA PHE A 518 16.62 -27.45 -14.91
C PHE A 518 17.66 -26.56 -15.62
N ASP A 519 18.69 -26.07 -14.92
CA ASP A 519 19.73 -25.22 -15.53
C ASP A 519 20.78 -26.00 -16.37
N ASN A 520 20.67 -27.32 -16.52
CA ASN A 520 21.69 -28.12 -17.22
C ASN A 520 21.24 -28.94 -18.44
N ILE A 521 20.04 -28.73 -18.99
CA ILE A 521 19.64 -29.42 -20.24
C ILE A 521 18.98 -28.43 -21.21
N LEU A 522 19.77 -27.45 -21.67
CA LEU A 522 19.66 -26.93 -23.02
C LEU A 522 20.56 -27.80 -23.92
N ILE A 523 20.10 -28.12 -25.13
CA ILE A 523 20.72 -28.99 -26.16
C ILE A 523 20.06 -30.39 -26.25
N ARG A 524 18.87 -30.47 -26.88
CA ARG A 524 18.59 -31.35 -28.05
C ARG A 524 17.11 -31.32 -28.49
N LYS A 525 16.90 -30.64 -29.63
CA LYS A 525 15.96 -30.86 -30.74
C LYS A 525 14.63 -31.64 -30.53
N SER A 526 13.53 -30.92 -30.76
CA SER A 526 12.56 -31.15 -31.85
C SER A 526 12.43 -32.58 -32.41
N PHE A 527 11.34 -33.31 -32.06
CA PHE A 527 10.85 -34.45 -32.87
C PHE A 527 9.39 -34.89 -32.65
N TRP A 528 8.48 -34.08 -32.10
CA TRP A 528 7.08 -34.52 -31.83
C TRP A 528 5.97 -33.58 -32.30
N LEU A 529 6.20 -32.82 -33.38
CA LEU A 529 5.18 -31.94 -34.01
C LEU A 529 4.82 -32.34 -35.45
N GLY A 530 5.38 -33.42 -36.00
CA GLY A 530 5.13 -33.86 -37.38
C GLY A 530 3.94 -34.80 -37.59
N PHE A 531 3.37 -35.40 -36.53
CA PHE A 531 2.43 -36.53 -36.70
C PHE A 531 0.93 -36.19 -36.56
N LEU A 532 0.57 -34.99 -36.11
CA LEU A 532 -0.84 -34.57 -35.94
C LEU A 532 -1.37 -33.66 -37.05
N ALA A 533 -0.52 -33.25 -38.01
CA ALA A 533 -0.88 -32.31 -39.08
C ALA A 533 -1.54 -32.96 -40.33
N ALA A 534 -1.87 -34.26 -40.30
CA ALA A 534 -2.26 -35.00 -41.52
C ALA A 534 -3.74 -35.42 -41.64
N LYS A 535 -4.67 -35.06 -40.73
CA LYS A 535 -6.05 -35.61 -40.81
C LYS A 535 -7.26 -34.69 -40.71
N TYR A 536 -7.15 -33.36 -40.66
CA TYR A 536 -8.32 -32.49 -40.79
C TYR A 536 -8.01 -31.20 -41.58
N ARG A 537 -8.27 -31.23 -42.89
CA ARG A 537 -8.41 -30.04 -43.74
C ARG A 537 -9.87 -29.58 -43.74
N LYS A 538 -10.16 -28.46 -43.09
CA LYS A 538 -11.01 -27.36 -43.61
C LYS A 538 -11.10 -26.24 -42.58
N ILE A 539 -10.46 -25.13 -42.94
CA ILE A 539 -10.57 -23.76 -42.40
C ILE A 539 -10.16 -23.62 -40.92
N GLN A 540 -8.89 -23.30 -40.70
CA GLN A 540 -8.34 -22.84 -39.42
C GLN A 540 -7.31 -21.74 -39.72
N VAL A 541 -7.56 -20.53 -39.21
CA VAL A 541 -6.64 -19.38 -39.26
C VAL A 541 -5.71 -19.52 -38.04
N ASP A 542 -4.42 -19.73 -38.30
CA ASP A 542 -3.38 -19.94 -37.28
C ASP A 542 -2.96 -18.60 -36.65
N PHE A 543 -3.31 -18.37 -35.38
CA PHE A 543 -2.64 -17.37 -34.53
C PHE A 543 -1.33 -17.96 -33.99
N LYS A 544 -0.19 -17.63 -34.61
CA LYS A 544 1.14 -17.83 -34.01
C LYS A 544 1.63 -16.52 -33.40
N MET A 545 1.43 -16.35 -32.08
CA MET A 545 2.21 -15.37 -31.31
C MET A 545 3.54 -16.00 -30.86
N PRO A 546 4.69 -15.33 -31.06
CA PRO A 546 5.95 -15.74 -30.44
C PRO A 546 5.90 -15.54 -28.92
N PRO A 547 6.63 -16.34 -28.12
CA PRO A 547 6.71 -16.14 -26.68
C PRO A 547 7.42 -14.81 -26.36
N PRO A 548 6.90 -13.99 -25.42
CA PRO A 548 7.53 -12.73 -25.07
C PRO A 548 8.81 -12.95 -24.27
N ALA A 549 9.94 -12.45 -24.77
CA ALA A 549 11.07 -12.12 -23.91
C ALA A 549 10.63 -10.93 -23.03
N VAL A 550 10.59 -11.10 -21.72
CA VAL A 550 10.38 -9.99 -20.78
C VAL A 550 11.71 -9.23 -20.68
N PRO A 551 11.80 -7.95 -21.07
CA PRO A 551 13.01 -7.17 -20.82
C PRO A 551 13.07 -6.90 -19.32
N TYR A 552 14.08 -7.46 -18.65
CA TYR A 552 14.36 -7.32 -17.21
C TYR A 552 14.32 -5.85 -16.72
N GLY A 553 14.57 -4.87 -17.60
CA GLY A 553 14.54 -3.44 -17.30
C GLY A 553 13.17 -2.82 -16.99
N MET A 554 12.05 -3.38 -17.48
CA MET A 554 10.72 -2.74 -17.33
C MET A 554 10.11 -2.95 -15.93
N CYS A 555 10.29 -4.13 -15.33
CA CYS A 555 9.86 -4.37 -13.95
C CYS A 555 10.66 -3.49 -12.97
N LEU A 556 11.97 -3.37 -13.17
CA LEU A 556 12.82 -2.48 -12.39
C LEU A 556 12.35 -1.02 -12.50
N LYS A 557 12.02 -0.56 -13.71
CA LYS A 557 11.55 0.82 -13.95
C LYS A 557 10.22 1.12 -13.27
N VAL A 558 9.23 0.23 -13.37
CA VAL A 558 7.91 0.40 -12.73
C VAL A 558 8.01 0.34 -11.20
N VAL A 559 8.87 -0.52 -10.65
CA VAL A 559 9.17 -0.54 -9.21
C VAL A 559 9.82 0.77 -8.79
N ASN A 560 10.84 1.24 -9.53
CA ASN A 560 11.51 2.51 -9.28
C ASN A 560 10.56 3.71 -9.33
N ASP A 561 9.59 3.74 -10.25
CA ASP A 561 8.61 4.82 -10.38
C ASP A 561 7.53 4.79 -9.29
N ARG A 562 7.06 3.60 -8.89
CA ARG A 562 6.12 3.43 -7.77
C ARG A 562 6.75 3.81 -6.44
N ASN A 563 8.01 3.43 -6.25
CA ASN A 563 8.85 3.81 -5.13
C ASN A 563 9.00 5.34 -5.11
N SER A 564 9.38 5.97 -6.21
CA SER A 564 9.51 7.44 -6.33
C SER A 564 8.20 8.18 -6.00
N LYS A 565 7.04 7.70 -6.47
CA LYS A 565 5.71 8.28 -6.15
C LYS A 565 5.21 7.99 -4.72
N GLY A 566 5.80 7.02 -4.02
CA GLY A 566 5.56 6.74 -2.60
C GLY A 566 6.51 7.48 -1.66
N GLY A 567 7.26 8.44 -2.20
CA GLY A 567 8.29 9.18 -1.47
C GLY A 567 9.66 8.48 -1.44
N MET A 568 9.80 7.25 -1.96
CA MET A 568 11.06 6.51 -1.96
C MET A 568 12.06 7.09 -2.99
N GLY A 569 13.20 7.60 -2.54
CA GLY A 569 14.11 8.46 -3.31
C GLY A 569 13.91 9.97 -3.05
N SER A 570 12.93 10.37 -2.25
CA SER A 570 12.80 11.76 -1.75
C SER A 570 13.81 12.03 -0.63
N GLU A 571 13.99 13.31 -0.27
CA GLU A 571 14.79 13.71 0.90
C GLU A 571 14.34 12.92 2.14
N THR A 572 13.04 12.83 2.40
CA THR A 572 12.48 12.18 3.60
C THR A 572 12.40 10.66 3.56
N ASN A 573 12.43 10.00 2.40
CA ASN A 573 12.38 8.53 2.36
C ASN A 573 13.30 8.05 1.25
N PRO A 574 14.57 7.86 1.54
CA PRO A 574 15.50 7.64 0.46
C PRO A 574 15.71 6.19 -0.03
N LEU A 575 16.40 6.03 -1.16
CA LEU A 575 16.80 4.72 -1.68
C LEU A 575 18.02 4.16 -0.96
N ARG A 576 18.11 2.83 -0.86
CA ARG A 576 19.29 2.13 -0.34
C ARG A 576 20.26 1.89 -1.48
N PHE A 577 21.49 2.39 -1.37
CA PHE A 577 22.48 2.12 -2.39
C PHE A 577 22.85 0.63 -2.35
N MET A 578 22.66 -0.06 -3.47
CA MET A 578 22.91 -1.51 -3.60
C MET A 578 22.09 -2.36 -2.62
N ASP A 579 20.90 -1.88 -2.25
CA ASP A 579 19.95 -2.52 -1.34
C ASP A 579 20.51 -2.82 0.07
N GLN A 580 21.63 -2.20 0.45
CA GLN A 580 22.23 -2.33 1.77
C GLN A 580 21.50 -1.45 2.80
N ASP A 581 20.99 -2.05 3.87
CA ASP A 581 20.31 -1.35 4.98
C ASP A 581 21.24 -1.25 6.19
N TYR A 582 21.58 -0.02 6.58
CA TYR A 582 22.47 0.24 7.72
C TYR A 582 21.95 -0.38 9.02
N ASN A 583 20.68 -0.17 9.39
CA ASN A 583 20.14 -0.63 10.68
C ASN A 583 20.10 -2.15 10.75
N PHE A 584 19.71 -2.80 9.66
CA PHE A 584 19.70 -4.26 9.56
C PHE A 584 21.11 -4.83 9.64
N LEU A 585 22.06 -4.28 8.88
CA LEU A 585 23.45 -4.73 8.89
C LEU A 585 24.12 -4.47 10.25
N GLN A 586 23.79 -3.34 10.88
CA GLN A 586 24.25 -2.99 12.22
C GLN A 586 23.77 -4.01 13.25
N ASP A 587 22.47 -4.30 13.28
CA ASP A 587 21.88 -5.30 14.19
C ASP A 587 22.43 -6.71 13.92
N TYR A 588 22.59 -7.09 12.65
CA TYR A 588 23.20 -8.36 12.26
C TYR A 588 24.65 -8.49 12.76
N CYS A 589 25.48 -7.47 12.55
CA CYS A 589 26.87 -7.47 13.02
C CYS A 589 26.98 -7.48 14.54
N LEU A 590 26.10 -6.76 15.25
CA LEU A 590 26.02 -6.78 16.71
C LEU A 590 25.65 -8.18 17.25
N LYS A 591 24.64 -8.82 16.65
CA LYS A 591 24.18 -10.17 17.04
C LYS A 591 25.21 -11.25 16.76
N THR A 592 25.87 -11.20 15.60
CA THR A 592 26.85 -12.20 15.18
C THR A 592 28.25 -11.95 15.74
N ARG A 593 28.49 -10.78 16.35
CA ARG A 593 29.80 -10.30 16.81
C ARG A 593 30.85 -10.26 15.69
N GLN A 594 30.42 -10.05 14.46
CA GLN A 594 31.29 -9.93 13.30
C GLN A 594 31.44 -8.47 12.87
N ARG A 595 32.61 -8.13 12.30
CA ARG A 595 32.86 -6.82 11.71
C ARG A 595 32.34 -6.78 10.28
N PHE A 596 31.61 -5.73 9.92
CA PHE A 596 31.08 -5.58 8.58
C PHE A 596 32.22 -5.48 7.54
N VAL A 597 32.05 -6.18 6.42
CA VAL A 597 32.92 -6.08 5.24
C VAL A 597 32.01 -5.85 4.04
N ASP A 598 32.30 -4.81 3.28
CA ASP A 598 31.45 -4.38 2.18
C ASP A 598 31.77 -5.18 0.90
N GLU A 599 30.93 -6.18 0.60
CA GLU A 599 31.09 -7.02 -0.58
C GLU A 599 30.96 -6.25 -1.90
N PHE A 600 30.24 -5.12 -1.89
CA PHE A 600 30.00 -4.31 -3.08
C PHE A 600 31.05 -3.22 -3.33
N PHE A 601 31.94 -3.03 -2.36
CA PHE A 601 33.13 -2.19 -2.47
C PHE A 601 34.30 -2.87 -1.72
N PRO A 602 34.78 -4.01 -2.23
CA PRO A 602 35.67 -4.90 -1.50
C PRO A 602 37.04 -4.26 -1.27
N PRO A 603 37.74 -4.60 -0.18
CA PRO A 603 39.05 -4.05 0.16
C PRO A 603 40.17 -4.67 -0.70
N ASP A 604 40.13 -4.43 -2.01
CA ASP A 604 41.07 -4.96 -2.99
C ASP A 604 41.32 -3.96 -4.16
N PRO A 605 42.25 -4.25 -5.09
CA PRO A 605 42.60 -3.32 -6.16
C PRO A 605 41.43 -2.85 -7.06
N ARG A 606 40.32 -3.61 -7.14
CA ARG A 606 39.16 -3.22 -7.96
C ARG A 606 38.50 -1.95 -7.44
N SER A 607 38.48 -1.76 -6.12
CA SER A 607 37.91 -0.57 -5.46
C SER A 607 38.82 0.64 -5.56
N ILE A 608 40.13 0.43 -5.74
CA ILE A 608 41.09 1.51 -6.04
C ILE A 608 40.94 1.95 -7.49
N GLY A 609 40.85 1.00 -8.42
CA GLY A 609 40.69 1.25 -9.85
C GLY A 609 42.02 1.33 -10.62
N GLU A 610 41.94 1.10 -11.93
CA GLU A 610 43.10 0.99 -12.82
C GLU A 610 43.78 2.34 -13.05
N GLY A 611 45.12 2.33 -13.07
CA GLY A 611 45.95 3.47 -13.47
C GLY A 611 46.02 4.63 -12.46
N LEU A 612 45.50 4.46 -11.24
CA LEU A 612 45.58 5.49 -10.19
C LEU A 612 46.88 5.43 -9.37
N LEU A 613 47.36 4.23 -9.06
CA LEU A 613 48.61 4.01 -8.31
C LEU A 613 49.60 3.24 -9.18
N ASP A 614 50.88 3.46 -8.93
CA ASP A 614 51.95 2.67 -9.52
C ASP A 614 51.79 1.17 -9.19
N PRO A 615 52.03 0.23 -10.13
CA PRO A 615 51.85 -1.21 -9.90
C PRO A 615 52.61 -1.76 -8.68
N ASP A 616 53.83 -1.27 -8.41
CA ASP A 616 54.64 -1.73 -7.27
C ASP A 616 54.09 -1.21 -5.95
N VAL A 617 53.52 0.00 -5.95
CA VAL A 617 52.80 0.55 -4.81
C VAL A 617 51.51 -0.22 -4.59
N MET A 618 50.74 -0.47 -5.66
CA MET A 618 49.47 -1.22 -5.64
C MET A 618 49.62 -2.61 -5.03
N ALA A 619 50.70 -3.33 -5.39
CA ALA A 619 50.98 -4.67 -4.87
C ALA A 619 51.25 -4.71 -3.35
N ARG A 620 51.58 -3.57 -2.75
CA ARG A 620 51.90 -3.41 -1.32
C ARG A 620 50.83 -2.66 -0.53
N VAL A 621 49.69 -2.34 -1.15
CA VAL A 621 48.58 -1.66 -0.45
C VAL A 621 47.93 -2.63 0.52
N GLU A 622 47.76 -2.18 1.76
CA GLU A 622 47.05 -2.90 2.82
C GLU A 622 45.77 -2.17 3.18
N TRP A 623 44.66 -2.90 3.34
CA TRP A 623 43.39 -2.33 3.77
C TRP A 623 43.19 -2.51 5.28
N LYS A 624 43.42 -1.42 6.03
CA LYS A 624 43.40 -1.42 7.51
C LYS A 624 42.21 -0.62 8.03
N ARG A 625 41.65 -1.07 9.16
CA ARG A 625 40.62 -0.30 9.89
C ARG A 625 41.30 0.76 10.77
N PRO A 626 40.68 1.92 11.03
CA PRO A 626 41.17 2.95 11.94
C PRO A 626 41.64 2.41 13.29
N MET A 627 40.88 1.48 13.89
CA MET A 627 41.23 0.83 15.17
C MET A 627 42.52 0.00 15.15
N VAL A 628 42.99 -0.41 13.96
CA VAL A 628 44.28 -1.11 13.79
C VAL A 628 45.43 -0.11 13.65
N LEU A 629 45.16 1.03 13.01
CA LEU A 629 46.14 2.09 12.82
C LEU A 629 46.39 2.86 14.13
N TYR A 630 45.33 3.15 14.88
CA TYR A 630 45.37 3.90 16.14
C TYR A 630 44.49 3.23 17.20
N PRO A 631 44.99 2.17 17.86
CA PRO A 631 44.25 1.45 18.88
C PRO A 631 43.79 2.38 20.02
N ASN A 632 42.50 2.33 20.37
CA ASN A 632 41.87 3.11 21.45
C ASN A 632 41.94 4.63 21.33
N ALA A 633 42.41 5.16 20.19
CA ALA A 633 42.48 6.60 19.94
C ALA A 633 41.65 7.03 18.73
N ALA A 634 41.27 6.10 17.83
CA ALA A 634 40.51 6.42 16.63
C ALA A 634 39.13 7.00 16.96
N GLU A 635 38.86 8.19 16.43
CA GLU A 635 37.61 8.93 16.55
C GLU A 635 37.00 9.18 15.17
N PHE A 636 35.67 9.19 15.11
CA PHE A 636 34.96 9.51 13.87
C PHE A 636 35.10 11.01 13.58
N VAL A 637 34.76 11.83 14.59
CA VAL A 637 34.94 13.28 14.63
C VAL A 637 35.52 13.61 16.01
N VAL A 638 36.55 14.46 16.08
CA VAL A 638 37.23 14.78 17.37
C VAL A 638 36.55 15.94 18.11
N GLU A 639 36.16 17.00 17.41
CA GLU A 639 35.41 18.12 17.99
C GLU A 639 34.18 18.45 17.15
N THR A 640 34.40 18.88 15.92
CA THR A 640 33.35 19.24 14.96
C THR A 640 33.87 19.00 13.55
N VAL A 641 32.98 18.67 12.62
CA VAL A 641 33.33 18.51 11.20
C VAL A 641 33.74 19.88 10.63
N SER A 642 34.99 20.01 10.23
CA SER A 642 35.60 21.26 9.77
C SER A 642 36.39 21.05 8.48
N ARG A 643 36.43 22.07 7.63
CA ARG A 643 37.22 22.06 6.38
C ARG A 643 38.72 21.99 6.65
N PHE A 644 39.16 22.28 7.87
CA PHE A 644 40.55 22.18 8.28
C PHE A 644 40.96 20.76 8.70
N ASP A 645 40.03 19.81 8.75
CA ASP A 645 40.31 18.46 9.24
C ASP A 645 41.06 17.60 8.22
N TYR A 646 41.10 18.01 6.94
CA TYR A 646 41.66 17.17 5.87
C TYR A 646 42.64 17.90 4.96
N ALA A 647 43.44 17.09 4.27
CA ALA A 647 44.28 17.50 3.16
C ALA A 647 44.20 16.44 2.05
N GLN A 648 44.27 16.88 0.79
CA GLN A 648 44.23 15.98 -0.35
C GLN A 648 45.37 14.94 -0.32
N GLY A 649 45.04 13.73 -0.75
CA GLY A 649 45.99 12.63 -0.94
C GLY A 649 46.33 12.39 -2.42
N ASN A 650 46.61 11.14 -2.76
CA ASN A 650 47.10 10.76 -4.09
C ASN A 650 46.00 10.62 -5.17
N VAL A 651 44.80 11.15 -4.93
CA VAL A 651 43.71 11.21 -5.94
C VAL A 651 43.53 12.66 -6.34
N GLY A 652 43.46 12.94 -7.64
CA GLY A 652 43.05 14.26 -8.16
C GLY A 652 41.55 14.53 -7.99
N ASN A 653 41.06 14.52 -6.75
CA ASN A 653 39.67 14.78 -6.36
C ASN A 653 39.50 16.15 -5.66
N CYS A 654 40.37 17.10 -5.95
CA CYS A 654 40.32 18.47 -5.44
C CYS A 654 38.93 19.10 -5.54
N TRP A 655 38.23 18.89 -6.65
CA TRP A 655 36.85 19.34 -6.90
C TRP A 655 35.83 18.82 -5.86
N PHE A 656 35.98 17.57 -5.43
CA PHE A 656 35.15 16.96 -4.40
C PHE A 656 35.49 17.54 -3.04
N LEU A 657 36.77 17.66 -2.71
CA LEU A 657 37.22 18.21 -1.42
C LEU A 657 36.89 19.70 -1.28
N ALA A 658 37.03 20.50 -2.33
CA ALA A 658 36.57 21.89 -2.35
C ALA A 658 35.06 21.99 -2.11
N SER A 659 34.28 21.04 -2.64
CA SER A 659 32.83 20.96 -2.39
C SER A 659 32.50 20.55 -0.96
N VAL A 660 33.27 19.62 -0.36
CA VAL A 660 33.18 19.29 1.07
C VAL A 660 33.53 20.52 1.92
N GLY A 661 34.53 21.30 1.50
CA GLY A 661 34.88 22.58 2.12
C GLY A 661 33.71 23.56 2.11
N ALA A 662 33.01 23.69 0.98
CA ALA A 662 31.82 24.53 0.87
C ALA A 662 30.71 24.06 1.81
N LEU A 663 30.48 22.74 1.87
CA LEU A 663 29.45 22.12 2.68
C LEU A 663 29.57 22.44 4.17
N THR A 664 30.80 22.64 4.67
CA THR A 664 31.03 23.00 6.09
C THR A 664 30.45 24.35 6.50
N PHE A 665 30.10 25.23 5.55
CA PHE A 665 29.45 26.51 5.84
C PHE A 665 27.95 26.38 6.09
N GLN A 666 27.34 25.30 5.65
CA GLN A 666 25.93 25.05 5.84
C GLN A 666 25.77 23.92 6.85
N THR A 667 25.82 24.23 8.15
CA THR A 667 25.76 23.21 9.23
C THR A 667 24.54 22.29 9.07
N LYS A 668 23.40 22.89 8.66
CA LYS A 668 22.16 22.17 8.36
C LYS A 668 22.25 21.23 7.17
N LEU A 669 23.24 21.35 6.28
CA LEU A 669 23.53 20.46 5.14
C LEU A 669 24.73 19.56 5.42
N LEU A 670 25.68 20.01 6.24
CA LEU A 670 26.81 19.20 6.69
C LEU A 670 26.34 18.00 7.52
N GLN A 671 25.47 18.21 8.51
CA GLN A 671 24.84 17.14 9.30
C GLN A 671 24.01 16.17 8.42
N LYS A 672 23.62 16.61 7.22
CA LYS A 672 22.86 15.81 6.26
C LYS A 672 23.75 14.80 5.53
N VAL A 673 25.02 15.15 5.31
CA VAL A 673 26.02 14.33 4.61
C VAL A 673 26.88 13.53 5.59
N VAL A 674 27.30 14.13 6.72
CA VAL A 674 28.12 13.49 7.75
C VAL A 674 27.29 13.35 9.05
N PRO A 675 26.87 12.13 9.39
CA PRO A 675 25.96 11.89 10.49
C PRO A 675 26.61 11.90 11.88
N ASP A 676 26.02 12.64 12.82
CA ASP A 676 26.24 12.48 14.26
C ASP A 676 25.76 11.11 14.77
N GLY A 677 26.36 10.62 15.86
CA GLY A 677 25.98 9.35 16.52
C GLY A 677 26.77 8.13 16.04
N GLN A 678 27.65 8.27 15.04
CA GLN A 678 28.62 7.24 14.65
C GLN A 678 29.89 7.34 15.49
N SER A 679 30.41 6.19 15.91
CA SER A 679 31.60 6.15 16.77
C SER A 679 32.37 4.84 16.60
N PHE A 680 33.68 4.90 16.86
CA PHE A 680 34.53 3.71 16.98
C PHE A 680 34.46 3.06 18.37
N SER A 681 33.88 3.72 19.37
CA SER A 681 33.80 3.23 20.76
C SER A 681 32.44 2.64 21.11
N HIS A 682 31.34 3.30 20.74
CA HIS A 682 29.97 2.88 21.08
C HIS A 682 29.28 2.18 19.91
N ASN A 683 28.69 0.99 20.14
CA ASN A 683 28.01 0.18 19.12
C ASN A 683 28.85 -0.07 17.85
N TYR A 684 30.18 -0.06 17.97
CA TYR A 684 31.06 -0.19 16.82
C TYR A 684 30.99 -1.62 16.24
N THR A 685 30.71 -1.71 14.94
CA THR A 685 30.64 -2.94 14.13
C THR A 685 31.59 -2.91 12.93
N GLY A 686 32.35 -1.82 12.74
CA GLY A 686 33.11 -1.59 11.50
C GLY A 686 32.24 -1.16 10.32
N LEU A 687 30.99 -0.78 10.57
CA LEU A 687 29.99 -0.27 9.63
C LEU A 687 29.84 1.23 9.85
N PHE A 688 29.90 2.00 8.77
CA PHE A 688 29.57 3.42 8.76
C PHE A 688 28.59 3.69 7.64
N HIS A 689 27.82 4.74 7.80
CA HIS A 689 26.94 5.24 6.78
C HIS A 689 26.99 6.75 6.74
N PHE A 690 26.64 7.30 5.60
CA PHE A 690 26.52 8.73 5.44
C PHE A 690 25.02 9.05 5.29
N ARG A 691 24.33 9.07 6.45
CA ARG A 691 22.94 9.49 6.79
C ARG A 691 22.69 9.75 8.31
N LEU A 692 21.93 10.76 8.79
CA LEU A 692 21.70 11.03 10.24
C LEU A 692 20.25 10.79 10.77
N PHE A 693 20.15 10.47 12.07
CA PHE A 693 18.96 10.17 12.91
C PHE A 693 18.99 10.97 14.23
N THR A 694 17.87 11.54 14.71
CA THR A 694 17.65 11.89 16.15
C THR A 694 16.17 11.80 16.57
N HIS A 695 15.98 11.58 17.88
CA HIS A 695 14.72 11.36 18.60
C HIS A 695 13.77 12.57 18.63
N CYS A 696 12.47 12.27 18.64
CA CYS A 696 11.31 13.13 18.94
C CYS A 696 10.82 14.08 17.81
N SER A 697 9.69 13.67 17.22
CA SER A 697 8.63 14.49 16.59
C SER A 697 9.02 15.33 15.35
N ALA A 698 8.49 14.91 14.19
CA ALA A 698 8.45 15.60 12.88
C ALA A 698 9.69 15.50 11.94
N ASN A 699 9.65 14.44 11.12
CA ASN A 699 10.28 14.14 9.81
C ASN A 699 11.17 15.20 9.10
N VAL A 700 12.50 14.95 8.97
CA VAL A 700 13.37 15.18 7.77
C VAL A 700 14.63 14.25 7.83
N ASN A 701 15.07 13.62 6.71
CA ASN A 701 16.16 12.59 6.60
C ASN A 701 17.15 12.94 5.46
N LEU A 702 18.47 12.58 5.42
CA LEU A 702 19.39 12.89 4.27
C LEU A 702 20.62 11.97 4.01
N GLN A 703 21.28 12.21 2.83
CA GLN A 703 21.88 11.27 1.87
C GLN A 703 22.69 11.90 0.71
N PHE A 704 23.17 11.13 -0.29
CA PHE A 704 23.69 11.64 -1.59
C PHE A 704 22.61 11.78 -2.67
N TRP A 705 22.55 12.90 -3.39
CA TRP A 705 21.66 13.09 -4.53
C TRP A 705 22.29 12.55 -5.81
N ARG A 706 21.57 11.69 -6.54
CA ARG A 706 21.94 11.22 -7.87
C ARG A 706 20.72 11.22 -8.77
N PHE A 707 20.71 12.15 -9.72
CA PHE A 707 19.77 12.16 -10.83
C PHE A 707 18.30 12.16 -10.35
N GLY A 708 17.97 13.10 -9.47
CA GLY A 708 16.61 13.31 -8.97
C GLY A 708 16.21 12.42 -7.80
N LYS A 709 17.13 11.61 -7.26
CA LYS A 709 16.86 10.73 -6.11
C LYS A 709 17.98 10.78 -5.07
N TRP A 710 17.60 10.62 -3.80
CA TRP A 710 18.54 10.49 -2.69
C TRP A 710 18.89 9.01 -2.42
N TYR A 711 20.19 8.71 -2.18
CA TYR A 711 20.74 7.39 -1.83
C TYR A 711 21.48 7.28 -0.47
N ASP A 712 21.18 6.22 0.28
CA ASP A 712 21.83 5.81 1.55
C ASP A 712 23.06 4.98 1.20
N VAL A 713 24.25 5.46 1.55
CA VAL A 713 25.49 4.77 1.20
C VAL A 713 26.13 4.23 2.47
N VAL A 714 26.12 2.91 2.56
CA VAL A 714 26.76 2.14 3.63
C VAL A 714 28.15 1.71 3.18
N ILE A 715 29.13 1.80 4.06
CA ILE A 715 30.50 1.33 3.83
C ILE A 715 31.05 0.60 5.06
N ASP A 716 32.06 -0.25 4.86
CA ASP A 716 32.94 -0.62 5.96
C ASP A 716 34.04 0.44 6.18
N ASP A 717 34.73 0.38 7.32
CA ASP A 717 35.82 1.31 7.65
C ASP A 717 37.23 0.86 7.22
N LYS A 718 37.37 -0.15 6.36
CA LYS A 718 38.69 -0.51 5.83
C LYS A 718 39.16 0.57 4.87
N LEU A 719 40.31 1.17 5.15
CA LEU A 719 40.92 2.22 4.32
C LEU A 719 42.23 1.72 3.70
N PRO A 720 42.54 2.10 2.45
CA PRO A 720 43.76 1.71 1.77
C PRO A 720 44.96 2.47 2.35
N THR A 721 45.98 1.70 2.73
CA THR A 721 47.20 2.20 3.38
C THR A 721 48.46 1.70 2.69
N TYR A 722 49.50 2.51 2.73
CA TYR A 722 50.84 2.14 2.29
C TYR A 722 51.81 2.52 3.41
N ASN A 723 52.62 1.56 3.87
CA ASN A 723 53.52 1.72 5.02
C ASN A 723 52.82 2.25 6.28
N GLY A 724 51.57 1.82 6.53
CA GLY A 724 50.79 2.23 7.71
C GLY A 724 50.20 3.64 7.66
N LYS A 725 50.25 4.33 6.51
CA LYS A 725 49.64 5.65 6.29
C LYS A 725 48.53 5.58 5.25
N LEU A 726 47.49 6.41 5.39
CA LEU A 726 46.43 6.56 4.39
C LEU A 726 47.01 7.07 3.06
N ILE A 727 46.55 6.48 1.94
CA ILE A 727 47.03 6.81 0.59
C ILE A 727 46.27 8.00 -0.01
N PHE A 728 44.97 8.10 0.30
CA PHE A 728 44.06 9.11 -0.22
C PHE A 728 43.87 10.25 0.79
N VAL A 729 42.66 10.77 1.00
CA VAL A 729 42.45 11.86 1.96
C VAL A 729 43.12 11.56 3.30
N ARG A 730 43.93 12.52 3.73
CA ARG A 730 44.60 12.48 5.02
C ARG A 730 43.87 13.39 5.98
N SER A 731 43.67 12.92 7.20
CA SER A 731 43.27 13.81 8.29
C SER A 731 44.47 14.61 8.77
N LYS A 732 44.28 15.91 9.03
CA LYS A 732 45.27 16.76 9.71
C LYS A 732 45.34 16.40 11.21
N THR A 733 44.26 15.87 11.76
CA THR A 733 44.20 15.33 13.13
C THR A 733 44.50 13.83 13.09
N TYR A 734 45.55 13.38 13.77
CA TYR A 734 46.11 12.02 13.58
C TYR A 734 45.14 10.87 13.87
N ASN A 735 44.06 11.11 14.63
CA ASN A 735 43.10 10.11 15.05
C ASN A 735 41.66 10.32 14.50
N GLU A 736 41.45 11.25 13.58
CA GLU A 736 40.12 11.57 13.02
C GLU A 736 39.91 10.96 11.62
N PHE A 737 38.74 10.36 11.36
CA PHE A 737 38.53 9.53 10.16
C PHE A 737 37.31 9.85 9.30
N TRP A 738 36.43 10.79 9.70
CA TRP A 738 35.27 11.18 8.88
C TRP A 738 35.64 11.59 7.43
N PRO A 739 36.75 12.31 7.13
CA PRO A 739 37.04 12.74 5.75
C PRO A 739 37.38 11.56 4.84
N ALA A 740 38.16 10.61 5.34
CA ALA A 740 38.59 9.43 4.59
C ALA A 740 37.41 8.46 4.36
N LEU A 741 36.52 8.32 5.34
CA LEU A 741 35.31 7.51 5.19
C LEU A 741 34.32 8.16 4.23
N LEU A 742 34.17 9.50 4.24
CA LEU A 742 33.31 10.22 3.30
C LEU A 742 33.83 10.10 1.86
N GLU A 743 35.14 10.26 1.67
CA GLU A 743 35.81 10.02 0.37
C GLU A 743 35.55 8.59 -0.13
N LYS A 744 35.66 7.59 0.75
CA LYS A 744 35.38 6.19 0.40
C LYS A 744 33.92 5.98 -0.04
N ALA A 745 32.97 6.56 0.68
CA ALA A 745 31.55 6.46 0.34
C ALA A 745 31.28 7.06 -1.05
N TYR A 746 31.87 8.21 -1.35
CA TYR A 746 31.72 8.84 -2.67
C TYR A 746 32.46 8.06 -3.77
N ALA A 747 33.62 7.47 -3.49
CA ALA A 747 34.34 6.56 -4.40
C ALA A 747 33.49 5.35 -4.76
N LYS A 748 32.79 4.75 -3.79
CA LYS A 748 31.85 3.64 -4.00
C LYS A 748 30.70 4.01 -4.94
N VAL A 749 30.17 5.22 -4.81
CA VAL A 749 29.13 5.78 -5.70
C VAL A 749 29.68 5.98 -7.11
N CYS A 750 30.90 6.49 -7.25
CA CYS A 750 31.57 6.71 -8.53
C CYS A 750 32.04 5.40 -9.20
N GLY A 751 32.19 4.32 -8.44
CA GLY A 751 32.63 3.00 -8.89
C GLY A 751 33.96 2.56 -8.27
N SER A 752 34.94 3.47 -8.18
CA SER A 752 36.27 3.26 -7.60
C SER A 752 36.89 4.59 -7.17
N TYR A 753 38.00 4.57 -6.42
CA TYR A 753 38.78 5.79 -6.14
C TYR A 753 39.33 6.43 -7.42
N ALA A 754 39.72 5.62 -8.41
CA ALA A 754 40.16 6.12 -9.70
C ALA A 754 39.04 6.95 -10.34
N ASP A 755 37.79 6.47 -10.32
CA ASP A 755 36.63 7.15 -10.90
C ASP A 755 36.34 8.55 -10.32
N MET A 756 36.93 8.93 -9.18
CA MET A 756 36.82 10.28 -8.61
C MET A 756 37.79 11.31 -9.20
N HIS A 757 38.85 10.87 -9.89
CA HIS A 757 39.85 11.78 -10.43
C HIS A 757 39.31 12.63 -11.59
N SER A 758 39.79 13.88 -11.68
CA SER A 758 39.47 14.82 -12.77
C SER A 758 37.96 15.09 -12.90
N GLY A 759 37.46 16.00 -12.07
CA GLY A 759 36.04 16.35 -12.00
C GLY A 759 35.80 17.84 -11.83
N ARG A 760 34.51 18.24 -11.87
CA ARG A 760 34.10 19.64 -11.65
C ARG A 760 33.45 19.85 -10.30
N VAL A 761 33.71 21.00 -9.67
CA VAL A 761 33.09 21.40 -8.38
C VAL A 761 31.57 21.30 -8.45
N SER A 762 30.97 21.78 -9.55
CA SER A 762 29.52 21.69 -9.80
C SER A 762 28.94 20.29 -9.59
N GLU A 763 29.68 19.22 -9.94
CA GLU A 763 29.15 17.85 -9.83
C GLU A 763 28.99 17.39 -8.39
N ALA A 764 29.96 17.69 -7.52
CA ALA A 764 29.90 17.31 -6.12
C ALA A 764 28.91 18.19 -5.37
N LEU A 765 28.86 19.49 -5.64
CA LEU A 765 27.86 20.38 -5.05
C LEU A 765 26.42 19.95 -5.40
N LEU A 766 26.17 19.54 -6.65
CA LEU A 766 24.88 18.97 -7.05
C LEU A 766 24.59 17.66 -6.32
N ASP A 767 25.58 16.76 -6.20
CA ASP A 767 25.40 15.49 -5.50
C ASP A 767 25.19 15.67 -3.97
N PHE A 768 25.66 16.78 -3.38
CA PHE A 768 25.41 17.11 -1.97
C PHE A 768 24.07 17.83 -1.73
N THR A 769 23.61 18.63 -2.69
CA THR A 769 22.46 19.53 -2.49
C THR A 769 21.19 19.06 -3.18
N GLY A 770 21.30 18.34 -4.30
CA GLY A 770 20.19 18.09 -5.22
C GLY A 770 19.60 19.36 -5.85
N GLY A 771 20.30 20.49 -5.73
CA GLY A 771 19.83 21.80 -6.17
C GLY A 771 20.14 22.12 -7.63
N VAL A 772 20.12 23.40 -7.95
CA VAL A 772 20.52 23.96 -9.25
C VAL A 772 21.90 24.58 -9.10
N HIS A 773 22.78 24.23 -10.04
CA HIS A 773 24.08 24.86 -10.17
C HIS A 773 24.04 25.96 -11.24
N MET A 774 24.72 27.06 -10.95
CA MET A 774 24.95 28.20 -11.83
C MET A 774 26.44 28.31 -12.12
N HIS A 775 26.76 28.38 -13.41
CA HIS A 775 28.12 28.48 -13.91
C HIS A 775 28.42 29.89 -14.40
N TYR A 776 29.56 30.44 -13.99
CA TYR A 776 30.07 31.72 -14.46
C TYR A 776 31.50 31.56 -14.97
N GLU A 777 31.69 31.83 -16.27
CA GLU A 777 33.02 32.06 -16.83
C GLU A 777 33.47 33.47 -16.43
N LEU A 778 34.52 33.55 -15.62
CA LEU A 778 34.93 34.78 -14.95
C LEU A 778 35.40 35.86 -15.93
N LYS A 779 35.99 35.46 -17.06
CA LYS A 779 36.44 36.37 -18.13
C LYS A 779 35.31 37.13 -18.81
N THR A 780 34.10 36.55 -18.81
CA THR A 780 32.91 37.11 -19.45
C THR A 780 31.79 37.38 -18.44
N ALA A 781 32.13 37.42 -17.15
CA ALA A 781 31.14 37.53 -16.09
C ALA A 781 30.42 38.88 -16.13
N PRO A 782 29.18 38.94 -15.61
CA PRO A 782 28.42 40.18 -15.61
C PRO A 782 29.02 41.19 -14.61
N ALA A 783 28.74 42.48 -14.82
CA ALA A 783 29.33 43.56 -14.01
C ALA A 783 28.90 43.51 -12.53
N ASP A 784 27.75 42.91 -12.24
CA ASP A 784 27.16 42.72 -10.92
C ASP A 784 27.53 41.37 -10.26
N LEU A 785 28.57 40.69 -10.75
CA LEU A 785 29.01 39.40 -10.21
C LEU A 785 29.30 39.48 -8.71
N TRP A 786 29.89 40.58 -8.24
CA TRP A 786 30.21 40.76 -6.83
C TRP A 786 28.95 40.78 -5.94
N GLU A 787 27.93 41.49 -6.36
CA GLU A 787 26.64 41.59 -5.68
C GLU A 787 25.94 40.22 -5.65
N ILE A 788 26.04 39.44 -6.73
CA ILE A 788 25.55 38.05 -6.80
C ILE A 788 26.28 37.19 -5.76
N MET A 789 27.62 37.26 -5.70
CA MET A 789 28.42 36.52 -4.72
C MET A 789 28.08 36.93 -3.28
N TYR A 790 27.87 38.23 -3.05
CA TYR A 790 27.53 38.76 -1.73
C TYR A 790 26.18 38.26 -1.24
N ARG A 791 25.15 38.29 -2.11
CA ARG A 791 23.83 37.72 -1.77
C ARG A 791 23.87 36.22 -1.58
N ALA A 792 24.64 35.51 -2.41
CA ALA A 792 24.86 34.06 -2.27
C ALA A 792 25.48 33.74 -0.91
N TYR A 793 26.50 34.49 -0.49
CA TYR A 793 27.12 34.36 0.83
C TYR A 793 26.11 34.66 1.96
N GLN A 794 25.34 35.75 1.88
CA GLN A 794 24.32 36.09 2.89
C GLN A 794 23.22 35.04 3.01
N SER A 795 22.94 34.33 1.93
CA SER A 795 21.94 33.25 1.87
C SER A 795 22.53 31.86 2.13
N GLU A 796 23.78 31.79 2.61
CA GLU A 796 24.49 30.54 2.95
C GLU A 796 24.57 29.54 1.78
N VAL A 797 24.67 30.06 0.54
CA VAL A 797 24.73 29.26 -0.69
C VAL A 797 26.16 28.74 -0.92
N LEU A 798 26.28 27.51 -1.42
CA LEU A 798 27.58 26.88 -1.66
C LEU A 798 28.24 27.44 -2.92
N MET A 799 29.51 27.81 -2.80
CA MET A 799 30.29 28.39 -3.90
C MET A 799 31.68 27.75 -4.01
N GLY A 800 32.13 27.56 -5.24
CA GLY A 800 33.51 27.15 -5.52
C GLY A 800 33.99 27.66 -6.87
N CYS A 801 35.27 27.51 -7.13
CA CYS A 801 35.92 28.02 -8.33
C CYS A 801 37.09 27.14 -8.76
N GLU A 802 37.48 27.27 -10.02
CA GLU A 802 38.53 26.46 -10.63
C GLU A 802 39.53 27.34 -11.35
N THR A 803 40.82 27.01 -11.19
CA THR A 803 41.90 27.65 -11.96
C THR A 803 41.96 27.09 -13.38
N PRO A 804 42.61 27.79 -14.32
CA PRO A 804 42.76 27.32 -15.69
C PRO A 804 43.34 25.90 -15.76
N PRO A 805 42.96 25.08 -16.77
CA PRO A 805 43.46 23.72 -16.92
C PRO A 805 44.99 23.63 -16.88
N GLY A 806 45.54 22.68 -16.12
CA GLY A 806 46.97 22.50 -15.97
C GLY A 806 47.35 21.26 -15.16
N ASN A 807 48.65 20.98 -15.03
CA ASN A 807 49.18 19.77 -14.39
C ASN A 807 49.31 19.89 -12.86
N GLU A 808 48.37 20.52 -12.16
CA GLU A 808 48.41 20.70 -10.68
C GLU A 808 49.72 21.32 -10.15
N ASN A 809 50.36 22.19 -10.94
CA ASN A 809 51.60 22.87 -10.54
C ASN A 809 51.31 24.10 -9.68
N ARG A 810 52.09 24.29 -8.60
CA ARG A 810 52.09 25.51 -7.80
C ARG A 810 52.76 26.64 -8.59
N LEU A 811 52.03 27.73 -8.80
CA LEU A 811 52.53 28.95 -9.41
C LEU A 811 53.36 29.76 -8.41
N PRO A 812 54.23 30.69 -8.88
CA PRO A 812 55.00 31.58 -8.00
C PRO A 812 54.15 32.44 -7.07
N ASN A 813 52.89 32.71 -7.46
CA ASN A 813 51.94 33.45 -6.65
C ASN A 813 51.22 32.60 -5.57
N GLY A 814 51.56 31.31 -5.46
CA GLY A 814 51.02 30.36 -4.47
C GLY A 814 49.74 29.62 -4.90
N ILE A 815 49.16 29.95 -6.06
CA ILE A 815 47.96 29.30 -6.60
C ILE A 815 48.33 28.03 -7.39
N VAL A 816 47.49 27.00 -7.33
CA VAL A 816 47.68 25.73 -8.04
C VAL A 816 46.89 25.75 -9.34
N LEU A 817 47.52 25.43 -10.48
CA LEU A 817 46.85 25.32 -11.78
C LEU A 817 46.02 24.03 -11.89
N GLY A 818 44.93 24.03 -12.65
CA GLY A 818 44.05 22.87 -12.82
C GLY A 818 43.42 22.37 -11.52
N HIS A 819 43.15 23.27 -10.57
CA HIS A 819 42.76 22.93 -9.21
C HIS A 819 41.50 23.67 -8.77
N ALA A 820 40.71 23.02 -7.91
CA ALA A 820 39.46 23.55 -7.38
C ALA A 820 39.66 24.16 -5.99
N TYR A 821 39.00 25.29 -5.76
CA TYR A 821 39.03 26.05 -4.51
C TYR A 821 37.60 26.29 -4.02
N THR A 822 37.43 26.40 -2.71
CA THR A 822 36.16 26.80 -2.09
C THR A 822 36.11 28.31 -1.93
N ILE A 823 35.00 28.96 -2.27
CA ILE A 823 34.76 30.36 -1.92
C ILE A 823 34.07 30.39 -0.56
N THR A 824 34.76 30.92 0.45
CA THR A 824 34.36 30.79 1.86
C THR A 824 33.71 32.03 2.42
N LYS A 825 34.00 33.21 1.85
CA LYS A 825 33.41 34.49 2.24
C LYS A 825 33.66 35.52 1.14
N VAL A 826 32.75 36.47 1.01
CA VAL A 826 33.00 37.73 0.31
C VAL A 826 32.73 38.89 1.25
N TYR A 827 33.57 39.92 1.18
CA TYR A 827 33.45 41.06 2.08
C TYR A 827 34.03 42.33 1.45
N GLN A 828 33.42 43.48 1.76
CA GLN A 828 33.92 44.79 1.35
C GLN A 828 34.61 45.47 2.54
N VAL A 829 35.87 45.86 2.35
CA VAL A 829 36.62 46.66 3.34
C VAL A 829 36.86 48.07 2.82
N MET A 830 37.06 49.01 3.74
CA MET A 830 37.60 50.33 3.41
C MET A 830 39.12 50.32 3.63
N SER A 831 39.88 50.34 2.54
CA SER A 831 41.35 50.50 2.56
C SER A 831 41.65 52.00 2.47
N GLY A 832 41.90 52.63 3.62
CA GLY A 832 41.87 54.09 3.74
C GLY A 832 40.48 54.66 3.41
N SER A 833 40.34 55.37 2.29
CA SER A 833 39.05 55.92 1.81
C SER A 833 38.45 55.17 0.62
N ASN A 834 39.10 54.11 0.14
CA ASN A 834 38.66 53.37 -1.04
C ASN A 834 37.97 52.06 -0.64
N PRO A 835 36.77 51.77 -1.15
CA PRO A 835 36.15 50.47 -0.98
C PRO A 835 36.88 49.42 -1.81
N VAL A 836 37.19 48.28 -1.20
CA VAL A 836 37.84 47.14 -1.84
C VAL A 836 37.00 45.89 -1.61
N HIS A 837 36.65 45.22 -2.71
CA HIS A 837 35.92 43.95 -2.70
C HIS A 837 36.90 42.78 -2.58
N LEU A 838 36.78 41.98 -1.51
CA LEU A 838 37.66 40.86 -1.20
C LEU A 838 36.94 39.50 -1.25
N VAL A 839 37.57 38.52 -1.86
CA VAL A 839 37.09 37.12 -1.90
C VAL A 839 38.01 36.28 -1.03
N ARG A 840 37.43 35.53 -0.08
CA ARG A 840 38.15 34.54 0.71
C ARG A 840 38.01 33.16 0.08
N LEU A 841 39.13 32.50 -0.08
CA LEU A 841 39.24 31.20 -0.73
C LEU A 841 39.85 30.19 0.24
N PHE A 842 39.51 28.92 0.07
CA PHE A 842 40.14 27.79 0.76
C PHE A 842 40.72 26.81 -0.25
N ASN A 843 41.98 26.44 -0.03
CA ASN A 843 42.69 25.41 -0.77
C ASN A 843 42.57 24.05 -0.05
N PRO A 844 41.92 23.03 -0.65
CA PRO A 844 41.82 21.69 -0.07
C PRO A 844 43.15 20.94 0.13
N TRP A 845 44.25 21.38 -0.50
CA TRP A 845 45.59 20.86 -0.17
C TRP A 845 46.06 21.30 1.22
N GLY A 846 45.59 22.45 1.69
CA GLY A 846 45.81 22.94 3.03
C GLY A 846 47.23 23.39 3.36
N ASP A 847 48.13 23.51 2.37
CA ASP A 847 49.55 23.83 2.53
C ASP A 847 50.12 24.80 1.46
N SER A 848 49.24 25.48 0.71
CA SER A 848 49.60 26.48 -0.31
C SER A 848 48.56 27.59 -0.37
N GLU A 849 48.99 28.84 -0.25
CA GLU A 849 48.13 30.03 -0.17
C GLU A 849 48.63 31.14 -1.11
N TRP A 850 47.72 32.04 -1.48
CA TRP A 850 48.05 33.26 -2.23
C TRP A 850 49.08 34.12 -1.47
N ASN A 851 50.12 34.59 -2.17
CA ASN A 851 51.17 35.44 -1.59
C ASN A 851 51.21 36.87 -2.14
N GLY A 852 50.19 37.28 -2.90
CA GLY A 852 50.07 38.63 -3.44
C GLY A 852 49.28 39.58 -2.54
N ASP A 853 48.67 40.60 -3.15
CA ASP A 853 47.87 41.61 -2.44
C ASP A 853 46.74 40.95 -1.64
N TRP A 854 46.60 41.36 -0.37
CA TRP A 854 45.63 40.83 0.61
C TRP A 854 45.89 39.40 1.10
N SER A 855 47.03 38.79 0.76
CA SER A 855 47.52 37.60 1.46
C SER A 855 47.68 37.84 2.96
N ASP A 856 47.79 36.77 3.75
CA ASP A 856 47.91 36.82 5.21
C ASP A 856 49.07 37.70 5.72
N LYS A 857 50.13 37.84 4.91
CA LYS A 857 51.33 38.66 5.20
C LYS A 857 51.34 40.01 4.47
N SER A 858 50.27 40.35 3.75
CA SER A 858 50.18 41.57 2.96
C SER A 858 50.19 42.83 3.84
N PRO A 859 51.02 43.84 3.53
CA PRO A 859 51.01 45.11 4.26
C PRO A 859 49.71 45.92 4.05
N LEU A 860 48.89 45.57 3.06
CA LEU A 860 47.61 46.23 2.79
C LEU A 860 46.62 46.09 3.96
N TRP A 861 46.76 45.05 4.79
CA TRP A 861 45.94 44.91 5.98
C TRP A 861 46.11 46.05 6.99
N ASN A 862 47.26 46.73 6.99
CA ASN A 862 47.51 47.92 7.84
C ASN A 862 46.69 49.14 7.43
N THR A 863 46.00 49.09 6.29
CA THR A 863 45.18 50.19 5.76
C THR A 863 43.69 50.05 6.09
N VAL A 864 43.30 48.94 6.71
CA VAL A 864 41.93 48.63 7.12
C VAL A 864 41.77 48.96 8.61
N ASN A 865 40.55 49.29 9.04
CA ASN A 865 40.29 49.54 10.46
C ASN A 865 40.49 48.27 11.31
N ASP A 866 40.73 48.46 12.61
CA ASP A 866 41.03 47.36 13.54
C ASP A 866 39.88 46.36 13.70
N GLU A 867 38.63 46.78 13.50
CA GLU A 867 37.45 45.91 13.65
C GLU A 867 37.34 44.92 12.48
N ASP A 868 37.37 45.43 11.25
CA ASP A 868 37.41 44.63 10.02
C ASP A 868 38.67 43.74 10.00
N TYR A 869 39.84 44.28 10.40
CA TYR A 869 41.07 43.47 10.45
C TYR A 869 40.95 42.27 11.39
N LYS A 870 40.41 42.46 12.60
CA LYS A 870 40.18 41.36 13.55
C LYS A 870 39.15 40.35 13.04
N GLN A 871 38.11 40.80 12.34
CA GLN A 871 37.07 39.93 11.81
C GLN A 871 37.53 39.10 10.60
N LEU A 872 38.47 39.64 9.81
CA LEU A 872 38.91 39.05 8.54
C LEU A 872 40.23 38.29 8.67
N LEU A 873 40.87 38.30 9.85
CA LEU A 873 42.11 37.57 10.11
C LEU A 873 41.95 36.07 9.81
N VAL A 874 42.82 35.56 8.94
CA VAL A 874 42.93 34.13 8.61
C VAL A 874 44.24 33.60 9.21
N ARG A 875 44.31 32.29 9.45
CA ARG A 875 45.52 31.59 9.92
C ARG A 875 46.11 30.85 8.73
N GLU A 876 47.43 30.59 8.73
CA GLU A 876 48.11 29.75 7.72
C GLU A 876 47.59 28.30 7.78
N ASN A 877 46.44 28.03 7.16
CA ASN A 877 45.70 26.78 7.23
C ASN A 877 45.12 26.33 5.87
N GLY A 878 45.42 27.08 4.81
CA GLY A 878 44.92 26.92 3.45
C GLY A 878 43.84 27.92 3.06
N GLU A 879 43.32 28.75 3.97
CA GLU A 879 42.45 29.88 3.64
C GLU A 879 43.27 31.15 3.36
N PHE A 880 42.82 31.98 2.42
CA PHE A 880 43.44 33.27 2.14
C PHE A 880 42.44 34.26 1.53
N TRP A 881 42.75 35.55 1.60
CA TRP A 881 42.01 36.60 0.89
C TRP A 881 42.72 37.05 -0.37
N MET A 882 41.95 37.49 -1.35
CA MET A 882 42.44 38.20 -2.52
C MET A 882 41.43 39.25 -2.99
N SER A 883 41.87 40.21 -3.79
CA SER A 883 40.95 41.19 -4.38
C SER A 883 40.04 40.54 -5.44
N MET A 884 38.82 41.06 -5.62
CA MET A 884 37.92 40.60 -6.69
C MET A 884 38.55 40.74 -8.08
N LYS A 885 39.39 41.75 -8.27
CA LYS A 885 40.15 41.96 -9.52
C LYS A 885 41.17 40.84 -9.75
N ASP A 886 41.88 40.42 -8.72
CA ASP A 886 42.84 39.32 -8.82
C ASP A 886 42.13 37.98 -8.97
N PHE A 887 40.97 37.81 -8.33
CA PHE A 887 40.12 36.62 -8.46
C PHE A 887 39.73 36.38 -9.93
N VAL A 888 39.13 37.38 -10.59
CA VAL A 888 38.71 37.30 -12.00
C VAL A 888 39.89 37.09 -12.96
N ARG A 889 41.08 37.57 -12.60
CA ARG A 889 42.30 37.39 -13.42
C ARG A 889 42.91 35.99 -13.26
N THR A 890 42.75 35.38 -12.08
CA THR A 890 43.47 34.16 -11.69
C THR A 890 42.65 32.90 -11.94
N PHE A 891 41.33 32.98 -11.78
CA PHE A 891 40.41 31.87 -11.93
C PHE A 891 39.63 31.97 -13.26
N ASP A 892 39.31 30.82 -13.86
CA ASP A 892 38.54 30.80 -15.11
C ASP A 892 37.03 30.64 -14.85
N ASN A 893 36.69 29.81 -13.87
CA ASN A 893 35.31 29.37 -13.65
C ASN A 893 34.91 29.53 -12.18
N MET A 894 33.65 29.89 -11.98
CA MET A 894 32.99 29.92 -10.68
C MET A 894 31.64 29.22 -10.76
N ASP A 895 31.36 28.36 -9.78
CA ASP A 895 30.12 27.63 -9.65
C ASP A 895 29.40 28.03 -8.35
N ILE A 896 28.10 28.31 -8.46
CA ILE A 896 27.20 28.55 -7.32
C ILE A 896 26.13 27.46 -7.31
N CYS A 897 25.93 26.77 -6.20
CA CYS A 897 24.93 25.70 -6.10
C CYS A 897 23.92 25.99 -4.99
N CYS A 898 22.65 26.14 -5.37
CA CYS A 898 21.55 26.49 -4.46
C CYS A 898 20.34 25.57 -4.68
N ILE A 899 19.55 25.34 -3.63
CA ILE A 899 18.27 24.64 -3.76
C ILE A 899 17.24 25.52 -4.49
N CYS A 900 17.29 26.83 -4.24
CA CYS A 900 16.41 27.84 -4.83
C CYS A 900 17.22 29.11 -5.16
N PRO A 901 17.02 29.75 -6.32
CA PRO A 901 17.76 30.94 -6.72
C PRO A 901 17.22 32.26 -6.12
N ASP A 902 16.44 32.21 -5.04
CA ASP A 902 15.81 33.39 -4.41
C ASP A 902 16.84 34.50 -4.04
N PHE A 903 18.09 34.12 -3.74
CA PHE A 903 19.16 35.08 -3.39
C PHE A 903 19.54 36.04 -4.53
N LEU A 904 19.14 35.75 -5.77
CA LEU A 904 19.40 36.67 -6.89
C LEU A 904 18.57 37.97 -6.76
N GLU A 905 17.57 38.02 -5.87
CA GLU A 905 16.63 39.13 -5.76
C GLU A 905 16.85 39.99 -4.49
N GLU A 906 16.72 41.31 -4.63
CA GLU A 906 16.87 42.25 -3.50
C GLU A 906 15.64 42.28 -2.56
N GLN A 907 14.47 41.85 -3.05
CA GLN A 907 13.21 41.88 -2.31
C GLN A 907 12.69 40.44 -2.09
N SER A 908 12.66 40.01 -0.84
CA SER A 908 12.34 38.65 -0.38
C SER A 908 10.88 38.19 -0.59
N ALA A 909 10.15 38.76 -1.55
CA ALA A 909 8.71 38.53 -1.73
C ALA A 909 8.35 37.55 -2.87
N CYS A 910 9.28 37.21 -3.77
CA CYS A 910 9.03 36.28 -4.87
C CYS A 910 9.68 34.91 -4.59
N HIS A 911 8.88 33.83 -4.65
CA HIS A 911 9.35 32.46 -4.48
C HIS A 911 9.41 31.72 -5.82
N TRP A 912 10.58 31.18 -6.17
CA TRP A 912 10.71 30.33 -7.36
C TRP A 912 10.08 28.96 -7.12
N THR A 913 9.16 28.56 -8.00
CA THR A 913 8.55 27.22 -8.01
C THR A 913 9.31 26.32 -8.98
N SER A 914 9.79 25.16 -8.52
CA SER A 914 10.52 24.18 -9.33
C SER A 914 9.64 23.00 -9.78
N LYS A 915 9.84 22.53 -11.02
CA LYS A 915 9.25 21.28 -11.55
C LYS A 915 10.30 20.44 -12.25
N TYR A 916 10.35 19.15 -11.92
CA TYR A 916 11.28 18.18 -12.48
C TYR A 916 10.55 17.27 -13.47
N HIS A 917 11.15 17.07 -14.64
CA HIS A 917 10.65 16.19 -15.68
C HIS A 917 11.72 15.20 -16.13
N HIS A 918 11.43 13.91 -16.02
CA HIS A 918 12.30 12.87 -16.53
C HIS A 918 12.01 12.61 -18.01
N GLY A 919 13.05 12.40 -18.81
CA GLY A 919 12.92 12.04 -20.22
C GLY A 919 14.08 11.18 -20.70
N SER A 920 13.96 10.66 -21.91
CA SER A 920 15.02 9.87 -22.54
C SER A 920 15.13 10.14 -24.05
N TRP A 921 16.36 10.12 -24.53
CA TRP A 921 16.68 10.02 -25.94
C TRP A 921 16.89 8.55 -26.28
N VAL A 922 16.12 8.03 -27.22
CA VAL A 922 16.18 6.63 -27.67
C VAL A 922 16.50 6.61 -29.15
N THR A 923 17.58 5.90 -29.51
CA THR A 923 18.00 5.71 -30.90
C THR A 923 16.85 5.19 -31.78
N GLY A 924 16.70 5.77 -32.97
CA GLY A 924 15.61 5.43 -33.90
C GLY A 924 14.24 6.03 -33.57
N SER A 925 14.01 6.45 -32.31
CA SER A 925 12.76 7.02 -31.84
C SER A 925 12.93 8.49 -31.43
N THR A 926 13.26 8.78 -30.16
CA THR A 926 13.27 10.14 -29.59
C THR A 926 14.63 10.84 -29.66
N ALA A 927 15.70 10.18 -30.09
CA ALA A 927 17.04 10.77 -30.23
C ALA A 927 17.18 11.58 -31.54
N GLY A 928 16.48 12.72 -31.61
CA GLY A 928 16.32 13.51 -32.83
C GLY A 928 17.53 14.37 -33.23
N GLY A 929 18.48 14.61 -32.32
CA GLY A 929 19.61 15.54 -32.54
C GLY A 929 19.19 17.00 -32.49
N CYS A 930 20.11 17.94 -32.67
CA CYS A 930 19.82 19.38 -32.61
C CYS A 930 19.12 19.91 -33.89
N MET A 931 18.79 21.21 -33.93
CA MET A 931 18.08 21.83 -35.07
C MET A 931 18.82 21.75 -36.41
N ASN A 932 20.13 21.44 -36.40
CA ASN A 932 20.91 21.16 -37.62
C ASN A 932 20.46 19.87 -38.33
N HIS A 933 19.60 19.07 -37.69
CA HIS A 933 19.03 17.84 -38.23
C HIS A 933 17.50 17.97 -38.34
N PRO A 934 16.97 18.80 -39.27
CA PRO A 934 15.55 19.19 -39.31
C PRO A 934 14.58 18.01 -39.53
N ASP A 935 15.03 16.96 -40.20
CA ASP A 935 14.23 15.75 -40.46
C ASP A 935 13.99 14.91 -39.21
N THR A 936 14.86 15.02 -38.21
CA THR A 936 14.81 14.21 -36.98
C THR A 936 14.61 15.04 -35.72
N PHE A 937 14.88 16.36 -35.75
CA PHE A 937 14.75 17.26 -34.59
C PHE A 937 13.36 17.21 -33.94
N CYS A 938 12.30 17.13 -34.77
CA CYS A 938 10.92 17.04 -34.29
C CYS A 938 10.62 15.76 -33.50
N LYS A 939 11.53 14.77 -33.52
CA LYS A 939 11.39 13.52 -32.76
C LYS A 939 11.85 13.66 -31.30
N ASN A 940 12.63 14.69 -30.96
CA ASN A 940 13.03 14.93 -29.57
C ASN A 940 11.82 15.10 -28.65
N PRO A 941 11.93 14.75 -27.36
CA PRO A 941 10.90 15.00 -26.36
C PRO A 941 10.52 16.49 -26.30
N GLN A 942 9.26 16.81 -26.04
CA GLN A 942 8.74 18.18 -26.05
C GLN A 942 7.92 18.48 -24.79
N PHE A 943 8.24 19.57 -24.10
CA PHE A 943 7.64 19.96 -22.82
C PHE A 943 6.92 21.30 -22.97
N TRP A 944 5.65 21.34 -22.59
CA TRP A 944 4.84 22.55 -22.72
C TRP A 944 4.88 23.40 -21.44
N LEU A 945 5.22 24.67 -21.58
CA LEU A 945 5.27 25.68 -20.52
C LEU A 945 4.20 26.75 -20.80
N ARG A 946 3.31 27.03 -19.84
CA ARG A 946 2.35 28.16 -19.92
C ARG A 946 2.63 29.19 -18.83
N ILE A 947 2.82 30.45 -19.24
CA ILE A 947 3.02 31.59 -18.34
C ILE A 947 1.76 32.44 -18.38
N SER A 948 1.04 32.51 -17.26
CA SER A 948 -0.25 33.20 -17.18
C SER A 948 -0.10 34.70 -16.96
N GLU A 949 0.78 35.10 -16.04
CA GLU A 949 1.01 36.49 -15.65
C GLU A 949 2.48 36.71 -15.23
N LEU A 950 2.91 37.97 -15.20
CA LEU A 950 4.22 38.39 -14.69
C LEU A 950 4.03 39.06 -13.33
N ASP A 951 4.95 38.85 -12.40
CA ASP A 951 5.02 39.69 -11.21
C ASP A 951 5.51 41.10 -11.57
N LYS A 952 5.32 42.07 -10.66
CA LYS A 952 5.68 43.49 -10.87
C LYS A 952 7.17 43.69 -11.18
N ALA A 953 8.05 42.83 -10.67
CA ALA A 953 9.49 42.93 -10.92
C ALA A 953 9.86 42.38 -12.32
N CYS A 954 9.15 41.35 -12.79
CA CYS A 954 9.24 40.78 -14.13
C CYS A 954 8.64 41.69 -15.20
N GLU A 955 7.64 42.50 -14.86
CA GLU A 955 7.14 43.60 -15.71
C GLU A 955 8.23 44.65 -15.97
N GLN A 956 9.14 44.87 -15.00
CA GLN A 956 10.27 45.79 -15.10
C GLN A 956 11.51 45.16 -15.78
N GLY A 957 11.38 43.97 -16.37
CA GLY A 957 12.43 43.34 -17.18
C GLY A 957 13.24 42.24 -16.49
N GLN A 958 12.91 41.87 -15.24
CA GLN A 958 13.57 40.73 -14.59
C GLN A 958 13.26 39.39 -15.27
N LYS A 959 14.22 38.46 -15.21
CA LYS A 959 14.06 37.10 -15.73
C LYS A 959 13.10 36.31 -14.85
N ASN A 960 12.20 35.53 -15.47
CA ASN A 960 11.13 34.81 -14.78
C ASN A 960 11.18 33.28 -14.95
N VAL A 961 12.12 32.76 -15.75
CA VAL A 961 12.28 31.33 -16.03
C VAL A 961 13.75 30.91 -16.00
N LEU A 962 14.02 29.78 -15.35
CA LEU A 962 15.28 29.05 -15.39
C LEU A 962 15.01 27.62 -15.85
N VAL A 963 15.71 27.20 -16.91
CA VAL A 963 15.69 25.81 -17.37
C VAL A 963 17.05 25.19 -17.15
N SER A 964 17.07 24.00 -16.56
CA SER A 964 18.24 23.17 -16.31
C SER A 964 18.01 21.78 -16.89
N LEU A 965 18.83 21.39 -17.87
CA LEU A 965 18.85 20.06 -18.47
C LEU A 965 20.05 19.27 -17.93
N ILE A 966 19.81 18.15 -17.27
CA ILE A 966 20.83 17.29 -16.66
C ILE A 966 20.80 15.93 -17.36
N GLN A 967 21.92 15.50 -17.96
CA GLN A 967 22.04 14.15 -18.52
C GLN A 967 22.48 13.16 -17.45
N THR A 968 21.96 11.94 -17.52
CA THR A 968 22.30 10.85 -16.60
C THR A 968 23.20 9.84 -17.33
N PRO A 969 24.34 9.42 -16.74
CA PRO A 969 25.25 8.48 -17.37
C PRO A 969 24.68 7.05 -17.35
N ASP A 970 24.81 6.35 -18.48
CA ASP A 970 24.37 4.94 -18.63
C ASP A 970 25.24 3.92 -17.86
N LYS A 971 26.40 4.35 -17.33
CA LYS A 971 27.40 3.48 -16.69
C LYS A 971 27.74 3.95 -15.27
N ARG A 972 27.96 3.00 -14.37
CA ARG A 972 28.36 3.25 -12.97
C ARG A 972 29.71 3.97 -12.86
N HIS A 973 30.70 3.56 -13.67
CA HIS A 973 32.05 4.11 -13.63
C HIS A 973 32.11 5.49 -14.26
N ARG A 974 32.28 6.52 -13.42
CA ARG A 974 32.27 7.94 -13.86
C ARG A 974 33.28 8.22 -14.97
N ARG A 975 34.52 7.75 -14.88
CA ARG A 975 35.55 7.98 -15.92
C ARG A 975 35.22 7.32 -17.26
N ARG A 976 34.36 6.31 -17.29
CA ARG A 976 34.03 5.51 -18.48
C ARG A 976 32.74 5.99 -19.18
N ALA A 977 32.11 7.05 -18.68
CA ALA A 977 30.88 7.63 -19.21
C ALA A 977 31.15 9.01 -19.81
N ALA A 978 31.42 9.08 -21.12
CA ALA A 978 31.58 10.36 -21.82
C ALA A 978 30.22 11.10 -21.87
N HIS A 979 30.23 12.38 -21.53
CA HIS A 979 29.06 13.24 -21.67
C HIS A 979 28.73 13.47 -23.15
N HIS A 980 27.45 13.53 -23.46
CA HIS A 980 26.98 13.99 -24.77
C HIS A 980 26.89 15.51 -24.78
N GLY A 981 27.17 16.14 -25.92
CA GLY A 981 26.81 17.53 -26.15
C GLY A 981 25.30 17.68 -26.00
N ILE A 982 24.83 18.35 -24.96
CA ILE A 982 23.40 18.55 -24.68
C ILE A 982 23.03 20.03 -24.74
N GLY A 983 21.77 20.30 -25.06
CA GLY A 983 21.21 21.64 -25.13
C GLY A 983 19.70 21.60 -25.30
N PHE A 984 19.05 22.77 -25.23
CA PHE A 984 17.60 22.89 -25.36
C PHE A 984 17.19 24.14 -26.13
N TYR A 985 15.99 24.07 -26.70
CA TYR A 985 15.36 25.15 -27.45
C TYR A 985 14.00 25.47 -26.86
N VAL A 986 13.60 26.75 -26.88
CA VAL A 986 12.28 27.20 -26.45
C VAL A 986 11.58 27.90 -27.62
N PHE A 987 10.33 27.53 -27.91
CA PHE A 987 9.54 28.10 -29.00
C PHE A 987 8.23 28.69 -28.49
N ALA A 988 7.80 29.83 -29.01
CA ALA A 988 6.47 30.38 -28.73
C ALA A 988 5.38 29.70 -29.57
N MET A 989 4.22 29.44 -28.96
CA MET A 989 3.08 28.72 -29.54
C MET A 989 1.85 29.63 -29.69
N ARG A 990 0.91 29.23 -30.57
CA ARG A 990 -0.39 29.92 -30.77
C ARG A 990 -1.60 28.95 -30.75
N SER A 991 -1.35 27.65 -30.57
CA SER A 991 -2.35 26.57 -30.59
C SER A 991 -1.77 25.33 -29.90
N GLU A 992 -2.61 24.50 -29.28
CA GLU A 992 -2.19 23.25 -28.64
C GLU A 992 -1.86 22.14 -29.66
N GLY A 993 -0.80 21.35 -29.43
CA GLY A 993 -0.46 20.16 -30.20
C GLY A 993 1.05 19.91 -30.37
N LYS A 994 1.44 18.77 -30.95
CA LYS A 994 2.83 18.57 -31.41
C LYS A 994 3.03 19.22 -32.76
N PHE A 995 4.15 19.88 -32.84
CA PHE A 995 4.66 20.50 -34.02
C PHE A 995 5.55 19.54 -34.80
N GLY A 996 5.17 19.24 -36.05
CA GLY A 996 5.97 18.43 -36.96
C GLY A 996 7.17 19.21 -37.53
N SER A 997 7.93 18.58 -38.42
CA SER A 997 9.10 19.22 -39.07
C SER A 997 8.75 20.56 -39.75
N SER A 998 7.51 20.71 -40.26
CA SER A 998 7.02 21.96 -40.86
C SER A 998 6.97 23.15 -39.91
N PHE A 999 6.70 22.94 -38.61
CA PHE A 999 6.72 24.03 -37.63
C PHE A 999 8.14 24.46 -37.28
N PHE A 1000 9.04 23.52 -37.04
CA PHE A 1000 10.43 23.83 -36.68
C PHE A 1000 11.21 24.41 -37.86
N SER A 1001 10.83 24.05 -39.09
CA SER A 1001 11.40 24.63 -40.31
C SER A 1001 10.94 26.07 -40.55
N THR A 1002 9.78 26.46 -40.03
CA THR A 1002 9.18 27.79 -40.28
C THR A 1002 9.30 28.75 -39.09
N ARG A 1003 9.65 28.26 -37.90
CA ARG A 1003 9.75 29.08 -36.68
C ARG A 1003 11.14 29.04 -36.07
N LYS A 1004 11.59 30.21 -35.65
CA LYS A 1004 12.82 30.35 -34.88
C LYS A 1004 12.55 30.16 -33.38
N PRO A 1005 13.47 29.57 -32.63
CA PRO A 1005 13.36 29.50 -31.18
C PRO A 1005 13.38 30.92 -30.60
N VAL A 1006 12.57 31.16 -29.57
CA VAL A 1006 12.60 32.40 -28.77
C VAL A 1006 13.75 32.40 -27.77
N VAL A 1007 14.19 31.21 -27.33
CA VAL A 1007 15.37 31.03 -26.49
C VAL A 1007 16.13 29.77 -26.93
N THR A 1008 17.46 29.84 -26.96
CA THR A 1008 18.36 28.70 -27.10
C THR A 1008 19.22 28.58 -25.84
N SER A 1009 19.64 27.38 -25.46
CA SER A 1009 20.58 27.19 -24.34
C SER A 1009 21.95 27.83 -24.58
N GLY A 1010 22.29 28.15 -25.83
CA GLY A 1010 23.63 28.52 -26.27
C GLY A 1010 24.29 27.35 -26.98
N ASP A 1011 25.62 27.32 -27.01
CA ASP A 1011 26.37 26.20 -27.57
C ASP A 1011 26.10 24.92 -26.77
N PHE A 1012 26.09 23.79 -27.47
CA PHE A 1012 25.90 22.49 -26.85
C PHE A 1012 27.16 22.12 -26.09
N GLN A 1013 27.01 21.67 -24.84
CA GLN A 1013 28.14 21.41 -23.96
C GLN A 1013 28.24 19.93 -23.64
N ASP A 1014 29.45 19.37 -23.70
CA ASP A 1014 29.78 18.03 -23.21
C ASP A 1014 29.88 18.03 -21.67
N ALA A 1015 28.80 18.45 -21.02
CA ALA A 1015 28.72 18.66 -19.58
C ALA A 1015 27.53 17.89 -18.99
N ARG A 1016 27.63 17.48 -17.72
CA ARG A 1016 26.53 16.79 -17.02
C ARG A 1016 25.24 17.61 -17.00
N GLN A 1017 25.33 18.93 -16.97
CA GLN A 1017 24.19 19.85 -16.91
C GLN A 1017 24.42 21.06 -17.81
N VAL A 1018 23.34 21.54 -18.44
CA VAL A 1018 23.27 22.83 -19.15
C VAL A 1018 22.07 23.60 -18.61
N MET A 1019 22.28 24.87 -18.24
CA MET A 1019 21.21 25.71 -17.69
C MET A 1019 21.17 27.10 -18.34
N LYS A 1020 20.02 27.76 -18.31
CA LYS A 1020 19.88 29.17 -18.74
C LYS A 1020 18.75 29.89 -18.02
N PHE A 1021 19.03 31.10 -17.52
CA PHE A 1021 18.02 32.07 -17.08
C PHE A 1021 17.58 32.96 -18.24
N PHE A 1022 16.28 33.15 -18.39
CA PHE A 1022 15.71 34.02 -19.42
C PHE A 1022 14.33 34.57 -19.01
N ARG A 1023 13.85 35.56 -19.78
CA ARG A 1023 12.53 36.17 -19.62
C ARG A 1023 11.60 35.67 -20.73
N LEU A 1024 10.40 35.28 -20.36
CA LEU A 1024 9.32 34.93 -21.28
C LEU A 1024 8.08 35.77 -20.94
N GLU A 1025 7.45 36.35 -21.96
CA GLU A 1025 6.18 37.07 -21.81
C GLU A 1025 5.02 36.10 -21.51
N PRO A 1026 3.88 36.56 -20.96
CA PRO A 1026 2.69 35.72 -20.81
C PRO A 1026 2.29 35.05 -22.13
N GLY A 1027 2.11 33.73 -22.10
CA GLY A 1027 1.89 32.93 -23.30
C GLY A 1027 2.26 31.47 -23.13
N GLU A 1028 2.22 30.73 -24.24
CA GLU A 1028 2.48 29.29 -24.30
C GLU A 1028 3.77 28.99 -25.06
N TYR A 1029 4.59 28.11 -24.49
CA TYR A 1029 5.94 27.82 -24.95
C TYR A 1029 6.23 26.33 -24.99
N LEU A 1030 7.10 25.92 -25.91
CA LEU A 1030 7.58 24.54 -26.05
C LEU A 1030 9.07 24.47 -25.75
N ILE A 1031 9.48 23.66 -24.79
CA ILE A 1031 10.88 23.35 -24.50
C ILE A 1031 11.23 22.01 -25.15
N VAL A 1032 12.28 21.99 -25.97
CA VAL A 1032 12.77 20.80 -26.69
C VAL A 1032 14.21 20.53 -26.27
N PRO A 1033 14.46 19.63 -25.30
CA PRO A 1033 15.81 19.17 -24.97
C PRO A 1033 16.32 18.15 -26.00
N SER A 1034 17.58 18.27 -26.38
CA SER A 1034 18.20 17.41 -27.39
C SER A 1034 19.67 17.19 -27.10
N THR A 1035 20.22 16.10 -27.63
CA THR A 1035 21.65 15.95 -27.87
C THR A 1035 22.05 16.67 -29.15
N PHE A 1036 23.34 17.00 -29.31
CA PHE A 1036 23.84 17.70 -30.49
C PHE A 1036 23.66 16.83 -31.74
N HIS A 1037 24.11 15.58 -31.66
CA HIS A 1037 23.99 14.58 -32.73
C HIS A 1037 22.76 13.68 -32.54
N PRO A 1038 22.06 13.29 -33.63
CA PRO A 1038 20.96 12.33 -33.57
C PRO A 1038 21.46 10.93 -33.19
N ASN A 1039 20.54 10.05 -32.78
CA ASN A 1039 20.83 8.66 -32.41
C ASN A 1039 21.82 8.49 -31.24
N LYS A 1040 21.93 9.51 -30.38
CA LYS A 1040 22.59 9.38 -29.08
C LYS A 1040 21.55 9.01 -28.04
N SER A 1041 21.63 7.79 -27.53
CA SER A 1041 20.77 7.32 -26.45
C SER A 1041 21.25 7.88 -25.11
N GLY A 1042 20.33 8.21 -24.23
CA GLY A 1042 20.64 8.64 -22.86
C GLY A 1042 19.40 9.12 -22.12
N GLU A 1043 19.44 9.05 -20.80
CA GLU A 1043 18.38 9.58 -19.93
C GLU A 1043 18.71 11.01 -19.46
N PHE A 1044 17.68 11.81 -19.18
CA PHE A 1044 17.84 13.18 -18.71
C PHE A 1044 16.76 13.63 -17.74
N ILE A 1045 17.07 14.71 -17.02
CA ILE A 1045 16.17 15.44 -16.13
C ILE A 1045 16.12 16.88 -16.58
N LEU A 1046 14.92 17.36 -16.87
CA LEU A 1046 14.62 18.75 -17.18
C LEU A 1046 13.99 19.38 -15.94
N CYS A 1047 14.73 20.26 -15.28
CA CYS A 1047 14.25 21.10 -14.18
C CYS A 1047 13.86 22.47 -14.72
N ILE A 1048 12.64 22.90 -14.44
CA ILE A 1048 12.09 24.20 -14.84
C ILE A 1048 11.71 24.95 -13.57
N LEU A 1049 12.37 26.07 -13.30
CA LEU A 1049 12.06 26.95 -12.18
C LEU A 1049 11.44 28.23 -12.72
N CYS A 1050 10.35 28.67 -12.12
CA CYS A 1050 9.64 29.89 -12.53
C CYS A 1050 9.03 30.60 -11.33
N LYS A 1051 8.83 31.91 -11.43
CA LYS A 1051 8.29 32.72 -10.32
C LYS A 1051 6.78 32.59 -10.08
N ASN A 1052 6.00 32.09 -11.05
CA ASN A 1052 4.53 31.95 -10.97
C ASN A 1052 4.05 30.50 -11.24
N GLU A 1053 2.81 30.18 -10.85
CA GLU A 1053 2.22 28.84 -11.00
C GLU A 1053 1.98 28.46 -12.49
N ILE A 1054 2.43 27.26 -12.88
CA ILE A 1054 2.46 26.81 -14.29
C ILE A 1054 1.83 25.44 -14.45
N HIS A 1055 1.03 25.27 -15.51
CA HIS A 1055 0.64 23.95 -16.02
C HIS A 1055 1.67 23.44 -17.04
N ILE A 1056 2.29 22.28 -16.75
CA ILE A 1056 3.24 21.61 -17.66
C ILE A 1056 2.65 20.25 -18.06
N GLN A 1057 2.54 19.98 -19.35
CA GLN A 1057 2.10 18.69 -19.90
C GLN A 1057 3.14 18.16 -20.90
N SER A 1058 3.46 16.86 -20.82
CA SER A 1058 4.25 16.15 -21.84
C SER A 1058 3.30 15.67 -22.94
N ASN A 1059 3.57 16.05 -24.20
CA ASN A 1059 2.60 15.89 -25.28
C ASN A 1059 2.85 14.68 -26.20
N THR A 1060 3.75 13.76 -25.83
CA THR A 1060 4.23 12.69 -26.72
C THR A 1060 3.14 11.71 -27.17
N LEU A 1061 2.02 11.65 -26.45
CA LEU A 1061 0.94 10.68 -26.65
C LEU A 1061 -0.07 10.98 -27.75
N LYS A 1062 -0.49 12.25 -27.87
CA LYS A 1062 -1.43 12.65 -28.94
C LYS A 1062 -0.80 12.51 -30.34
N MET A 1063 0.52 12.33 -30.39
CA MET A 1063 1.35 12.37 -31.59
C MET A 1063 1.38 11.04 -32.33
N TRP A 1064 1.59 9.93 -31.62
CA TRP A 1064 1.69 8.59 -32.23
C TRP A 1064 0.36 8.14 -32.86
N MET A 1065 -0.77 8.58 -32.29
CA MET A 1065 -2.11 8.23 -32.77
C MET A 1065 -2.49 8.89 -34.11
N LYS A 1066 -1.88 10.05 -34.45
CA LYS A 1066 -2.24 10.81 -35.67
C LYS A 1066 -1.47 10.36 -36.91
N ASP A 1067 -0.23 9.90 -36.76
CA ASP A 1067 0.63 9.44 -37.87
C ASP A 1067 0.16 8.10 -38.49
N GLN A 1068 -0.68 7.32 -37.79
CA GLN A 1068 -1.17 6.02 -38.26
C GLN A 1068 -2.48 6.07 -39.09
N LYS A 1069 -3.00 7.26 -39.46
CA LYS A 1069 -4.26 7.44 -40.22
C LYS A 1069 -5.45 6.67 -39.62
N LEU A 1070 -5.55 6.61 -38.30
CA LEU A 1070 -6.64 5.94 -37.59
C LEU A 1070 -7.81 6.91 -37.36
N GLU A 1071 -9.03 6.48 -37.67
CA GLU A 1071 -10.24 7.30 -37.56
C GLU A 1071 -10.46 7.82 -36.13
N HIS A 1072 -10.75 9.12 -36.05
CA HIS A 1072 -10.92 9.92 -34.83
C HIS A 1072 -11.93 9.34 -33.81
N ASN A 1073 -12.92 8.56 -34.25
CA ASN A 1073 -14.13 8.30 -33.44
C ASN A 1073 -14.01 7.20 -32.37
N ILE A 1074 -13.00 6.32 -32.43
CA ILE A 1074 -12.88 5.18 -31.48
C ILE A 1074 -12.09 5.56 -30.23
N PHE A 1075 -11.06 6.39 -30.36
CA PHE A 1075 -10.20 6.79 -29.24
C PHE A 1075 -10.78 7.94 -28.42
N ASP A 1076 -11.57 8.83 -29.02
CA ASP A 1076 -12.24 9.93 -28.30
C ASP A 1076 -13.19 9.42 -27.20
N ASN A 1077 -13.78 8.22 -27.38
CA ASN A 1077 -14.60 7.56 -26.35
C ASN A 1077 -13.78 6.88 -25.23
N ILE A 1078 -12.46 6.71 -25.41
CA ILE A 1078 -11.57 6.04 -24.44
C ILE A 1078 -10.65 7.05 -23.71
N LEU A 1079 -10.35 8.21 -24.33
CA LEU A 1079 -9.28 9.12 -23.90
C LEU A 1079 -9.70 10.58 -23.63
N ILE A 1080 -10.96 10.99 -23.74
CA ILE A 1080 -11.32 12.39 -23.42
C ILE A 1080 -11.44 12.61 -21.90
N SER A 1081 -10.57 13.48 -21.41
CA SER A 1081 -10.73 14.29 -20.21
C SER A 1081 -11.53 15.55 -20.55
N ASP A 1082 -12.83 15.57 -20.24
CA ASP A 1082 -13.55 16.84 -20.05
C ASP A 1082 -13.44 17.19 -18.56
N PRO A 1083 -12.84 18.34 -18.18
CA PRO A 1083 -12.76 18.81 -16.80
C PRO A 1083 -14.14 18.95 -16.11
N LYS A 1084 -15.23 18.91 -16.87
CA LYS A 1084 -16.61 18.98 -16.36
C LYS A 1084 -17.38 17.65 -16.38
N SER A 1085 -16.74 16.53 -16.74
CA SER A 1085 -17.39 15.20 -16.75
C SER A 1085 -16.80 14.27 -15.69
N GLU A 1086 -17.66 13.50 -15.00
CA GLU A 1086 -17.30 12.61 -13.88
C GLU A 1086 -16.54 11.32 -14.29
N HIS A 1087 -16.10 11.19 -15.55
CA HIS A 1087 -15.42 9.99 -16.05
C HIS A 1087 -13.90 10.23 -16.25
N ARG A 1088 -13.07 9.67 -15.37
CA ARG A 1088 -11.59 9.65 -15.52
C ARG A 1088 -11.18 8.64 -16.60
N GLY A 1089 -10.81 9.12 -17.80
CA GLY A 1089 -10.14 8.33 -18.84
C GLY A 1089 -8.73 7.84 -18.41
N LEU A 1090 -8.19 6.81 -19.07
CA LEU A 1090 -6.84 6.33 -18.77
C LEU A 1090 -5.77 7.24 -19.36
N HIS A 1091 -4.83 7.69 -18.53
CA HIS A 1091 -3.64 8.39 -18.95
C HIS A 1091 -2.57 7.37 -19.38
N LEU A 1092 -2.39 7.20 -20.69
CA LEU A 1092 -1.26 6.44 -21.23
C LEU A 1092 0.01 7.31 -21.13
N ASN A 1093 1.19 6.73 -20.90
CA ASN A 1093 2.49 7.42 -20.88
C ASN A 1093 3.40 6.87 -22.01
N GLU A 1094 4.52 7.54 -22.31
CA GLU A 1094 5.45 7.11 -23.38
C GLU A 1094 5.93 5.66 -23.21
N ASP A 1095 6.16 5.22 -21.98
CA ASP A 1095 6.65 3.87 -21.69
C ASP A 1095 5.63 2.79 -22.10
N ILE A 1096 4.34 3.00 -21.80
CA ILE A 1096 3.27 2.09 -22.19
C ILE A 1096 3.13 2.03 -23.71
N LEU A 1097 3.27 3.16 -24.42
CA LEU A 1097 3.22 3.19 -25.88
C LEU A 1097 4.40 2.44 -26.53
N ASN A 1098 5.61 2.59 -26.00
CA ASN A 1098 6.78 1.84 -26.47
C ASN A 1098 6.58 0.32 -26.28
N LEU A 1099 6.00 -0.10 -25.15
CA LEU A 1099 5.64 -1.51 -24.91
C LEU A 1099 4.57 -2.02 -25.88
N MET A 1100 3.58 -1.21 -26.21
CA MET A 1100 2.57 -1.54 -27.22
C MET A 1100 3.22 -1.72 -28.59
N PHE A 1101 4.15 -0.85 -28.96
CA PHE A 1101 4.85 -0.94 -30.23
C PHE A 1101 5.72 -2.20 -30.32
N VAL A 1102 6.58 -2.45 -29.32
CA VAL A 1102 7.45 -3.64 -29.27
C VAL A 1102 6.63 -4.94 -29.33
N ARG A 1103 5.42 -4.94 -28.77
CA ARG A 1103 4.59 -6.14 -28.67
C ARG A 1103 3.70 -6.40 -29.89
N TYR A 1104 3.20 -5.35 -30.54
CA TYR A 1104 2.17 -5.45 -31.58
C TYR A 1104 2.63 -5.00 -32.97
N ALA A 1105 3.81 -4.38 -33.09
CA ALA A 1105 4.41 -4.07 -34.40
C ALA A 1105 5.13 -5.29 -35.00
N GLY A 1106 5.05 -5.42 -36.32
CA GLY A 1106 5.80 -6.41 -37.07
C GLY A 1106 7.27 -6.01 -37.28
N ALA A 1107 8.04 -6.87 -37.94
CA ALA A 1107 9.46 -6.63 -38.27
C ALA A 1107 9.71 -5.38 -39.14
N SER A 1108 8.66 -4.82 -39.74
CA SER A 1108 8.67 -3.59 -40.53
C SER A 1108 8.36 -2.32 -39.72
N GLU A 1109 8.35 -2.40 -38.37
CA GLU A 1109 8.06 -1.24 -37.49
C GLU A 1109 6.64 -0.64 -37.70
N HIS A 1110 5.70 -1.44 -38.20
CA HIS A 1110 4.30 -1.07 -38.39
C HIS A 1110 3.37 -2.07 -37.70
N ILE A 1111 2.24 -1.60 -37.15
CA ILE A 1111 1.21 -2.44 -36.54
C ILE A 1111 0.19 -2.82 -37.63
N SER A 1112 -0.04 -4.12 -37.82
CA SER A 1112 -1.09 -4.60 -38.74
C SER A 1112 -2.48 -4.33 -38.16
N LEU A 1113 -3.52 -4.30 -39.00
CA LEU A 1113 -4.91 -4.13 -38.53
C LEU A 1113 -5.30 -5.18 -37.47
N GLU A 1114 -4.83 -6.41 -37.62
CA GLU A 1114 -5.02 -7.49 -36.65
C GLU A 1114 -4.30 -7.21 -35.32
N GLY A 1115 -3.02 -6.79 -35.37
CA GLY A 1115 -2.27 -6.37 -34.19
C GLY A 1115 -2.90 -5.18 -33.49
N PHE A 1116 -3.50 -4.26 -34.25
CA PHE A 1116 -4.21 -3.09 -33.76
C PHE A 1116 -5.53 -3.46 -33.04
N ILE A 1117 -6.35 -4.35 -33.61
CA ILE A 1117 -7.58 -4.83 -32.96
C ILE A 1117 -7.25 -5.53 -31.65
N CYS A 1118 -6.24 -6.41 -31.63
CA CYS A 1118 -5.79 -7.08 -30.41
C CYS A 1118 -5.28 -6.09 -29.35
N LEU A 1119 -4.56 -5.06 -29.76
CA LEU A 1119 -4.07 -4.00 -28.88
C LEU A 1119 -5.24 -3.24 -28.23
N VAL A 1120 -6.22 -2.78 -29.02
CA VAL A 1120 -7.36 -2.00 -28.51
C VAL A 1120 -8.25 -2.83 -27.59
N MET A 1121 -8.52 -4.09 -27.94
CA MET A 1121 -9.31 -4.98 -27.08
C MET A 1121 -8.63 -5.21 -25.74
N ARG A 1122 -7.32 -5.51 -25.76
CA ARG A 1122 -6.55 -5.74 -24.54
C ARG A 1122 -6.43 -4.47 -23.69
N LEU A 1123 -6.18 -3.33 -24.32
CA LEU A 1123 -6.08 -2.06 -23.64
C LEU A 1123 -7.41 -1.68 -22.95
N ASN A 1124 -8.54 -1.83 -23.64
CA ASN A 1124 -9.86 -1.57 -23.08
C ASN A 1124 -10.21 -2.55 -21.94
N CYS A 1125 -9.80 -3.82 -22.06
CA CYS A 1125 -9.98 -4.83 -21.01
C CYS A 1125 -9.18 -4.44 -19.75
N MET A 1126 -7.88 -4.17 -19.90
CA MET A 1126 -6.99 -3.77 -18.81
C MET A 1126 -7.39 -2.43 -18.19
N ALA A 1127 -7.88 -1.50 -19.00
CA ALA A 1127 -8.44 -0.22 -18.57
C ALA A 1127 -9.63 -0.38 -17.63
N ARG A 1128 -10.60 -1.21 -18.03
CA ARG A 1128 -11.80 -1.50 -17.23
C ARG A 1128 -11.47 -2.27 -15.96
N ILE A 1129 -10.54 -3.22 -16.03
CA ILE A 1129 -9.98 -3.90 -14.86
C ILE A 1129 -9.34 -2.87 -13.94
N PHE A 1130 -8.55 -1.96 -14.50
CA PHE A 1130 -7.84 -0.96 -13.72
C PHE A 1130 -8.83 -0.04 -13.00
N GLN A 1131 -9.76 0.58 -13.73
CA GLN A 1131 -10.79 1.46 -13.17
C GLN A 1131 -11.64 0.79 -12.07
N ARG A 1132 -11.88 -0.52 -12.16
CA ARG A 1132 -12.67 -1.26 -11.16
C ARG A 1132 -11.88 -1.68 -9.92
N LEU A 1133 -10.58 -1.89 -10.06
CA LEU A 1133 -9.69 -2.33 -8.99
C LEU A 1133 -8.91 -1.18 -8.34
N CYS A 1134 -9.00 0.01 -8.91
CA CYS A 1134 -8.16 1.13 -8.54
C CYS A 1134 -8.74 1.91 -7.36
N GLU A 1135 -7.93 2.03 -6.31
CA GLU A 1135 -8.16 2.96 -5.21
C GLU A 1135 -7.08 4.04 -5.28
N ASN A 1136 -7.47 5.32 -5.22
CA ASN A 1136 -6.53 6.47 -5.24
C ASN A 1136 -5.50 6.46 -6.40
N GLY A 1137 -5.88 5.98 -7.59
CA GLY A 1137 -5.00 5.94 -8.75
C GLY A 1137 -3.98 4.79 -8.76
N LYS A 1138 -4.07 3.83 -7.82
CA LYS A 1138 -3.20 2.65 -7.73
C LYS A 1138 -4.01 1.36 -7.61
N ILE A 1139 -3.41 0.24 -8.03
CA ILE A 1139 -3.93 -1.11 -7.81
C ILE A 1139 -2.80 -1.91 -7.19
N THR A 1140 -3.02 -2.42 -5.99
CA THR A 1140 -2.13 -3.40 -5.39
C THR A 1140 -2.58 -4.78 -5.94
N LEU A 1141 -1.70 -5.76 -6.18
CA LEU A 1141 -2.07 -7.15 -6.57
C LEU A 1141 -1.12 -8.08 -5.82
N ASP A 1142 -1.61 -9.16 -5.21
CA ASP A 1142 -0.74 -10.22 -4.70
C ASP A 1142 -0.30 -11.12 -5.88
N GLU A 1143 0.69 -11.98 -5.67
CA GLU A 1143 1.28 -12.75 -6.77
C GLU A 1143 0.24 -13.60 -7.53
N SER A 1144 -0.71 -14.20 -6.83
CA SER A 1144 -1.76 -15.02 -7.43
C SER A 1144 -2.78 -14.17 -8.20
N GLU A 1145 -3.15 -13.02 -7.65
CA GLU A 1145 -4.05 -12.05 -8.25
C GLU A 1145 -3.44 -11.43 -9.52
N TRP A 1146 -2.15 -11.10 -9.46
CA TRP A 1146 -1.36 -10.59 -10.58
C TRP A 1146 -1.23 -11.61 -11.71
N ILE A 1147 -0.89 -12.86 -11.39
CA ILE A 1147 -0.78 -13.94 -12.38
C ILE A 1147 -2.15 -14.24 -13.02
N GLY A 1148 -3.22 -14.31 -12.21
CA GLY A 1148 -4.58 -14.53 -12.68
C GLY A 1148 -5.03 -13.46 -13.67
N LEU A 1149 -4.78 -12.19 -13.34
CA LEU A 1149 -5.09 -11.06 -14.22
C LEU A 1149 -4.21 -11.03 -15.47
N THR A 1150 -2.91 -11.27 -15.38
CA THR A 1150 -1.99 -11.13 -16.53
C THR A 1150 -2.07 -12.28 -17.53
N MET A 1151 -2.46 -13.48 -17.10
CA MET A 1151 -2.55 -14.68 -17.94
C MET A 1151 -3.90 -14.84 -18.64
N TYR A 1152 -4.99 -14.30 -18.08
CA TYR A 1152 -6.37 -14.52 -18.57
C TYR A 1152 -7.09 -13.23 -19.03
N SER A 1153 -6.39 -12.09 -19.15
CA SER A 1153 -6.93 -10.79 -19.62
C SER A 1153 -6.86 -10.54 -21.11
#